data_AF-A0A7X7J4R1-F1
#
_entry.id   AF-A0A7X7J4R1-F1
#
_cell.length_a   1.000
_cell.length_b   1.000
_cell.length_c   1.000
_cell.angle_alpha   90.00
_cell.angle_beta   90.00
_cell.angle_gamma   90.00
#
_symmetry.space_group_name_H-M   'P 1'
#
loop_
_entity.id
_entity.type
_entity.pdbx_description
1 polymer ?
#
loop_
_entity_poly.entity_id
_entity_poly.type
_entity_poly.pdbx_seq_one_letter_code
_entity_poly.pdbx_strand_id
1 'polypeptide(L)'
;NYYSNTSATAHIFNNEIILNSSYDGISAYYTRSNICHNSIYITGNGASDGIYIYTTSTTPVKVMNNNSVNLSSSGNATAIYIGTSALTNITLDYNNYYSTQGTPCQLGSPFYTLKSWQTTTGQDQHSLNILPTYTNISVDLRINSDELICPRINQVPYDLYGTPRKKLTNMGAYHTFSPLSFDISPLSIVSPSEDVSNYISVPVRITVCNLGDSSISNFDINWSVNGIQQPTYHWSGSPLTMGDSTLPILIDYFTPDMGFNDFTFYTSNPNGKSDQNHINDTISIIAFACGSELSGIYTIGGDSADFPTINTALKVLNTCGVNGDIVFKINSGLYFEDINLTSPFMDLSSPYTVTFTSTANHMDSVIIKSNGTAVTLANINNVIFTKLTFDVTSGTTGIDFTNSCSNIEISYCKIKLDTTTTSNSVKGINKTNNTGVIDSVTIKNNIIDGGYYGIYMYAGYYSSTYILGSKLIIDSNIISNAYYCGAYLYYGDFNSISGNYISSRSINPYYYYYGLRLAYTNANITGNKIHTLNTIYYFYGIYLYYYFNYFSTIPGLIANNEIIYNSSSTSSGIYTYYYTRANIINNSILSKGSSSCIGIYIDNLQSGYNISVKNNNLVNESSGYPIYLNANSSDLSLDYNNYYAPTYIGYYSQSYTSLSSWKLAVGKDANSVKINPSFINTSINLDL
;
A
#
# COMPACT_ATOMS: atom_id res chain seq x y z
N ASN A 1 31.54 4.38 -25.79
CA ASN A 1 32.13 3.11 -25.30
C ASN A 1 33.63 3.25 -25.06
N TYR A 2 34.05 3.51 -23.82
CA TYR A 2 35.47 3.56 -23.41
C TYR A 2 35.77 2.39 -22.46
N TYR A 3 36.61 1.43 -22.88
CA TYR A 3 37.14 0.37 -22.02
C TYR A 3 38.58 0.71 -21.63
N SER A 4 38.85 0.97 -20.34
CA SER A 4 40.21 1.22 -19.82
C SER A 4 40.71 0.02 -19.03
N ASN A 5 41.79 -0.62 -19.50
CA ASN A 5 42.55 -1.63 -18.75
C ASN A 5 43.66 -1.00 -17.89
N THR A 6 43.61 0.31 -17.64
CA THR A 6 44.60 1.05 -16.82
C THR A 6 43.94 1.63 -15.58
N SER A 7 44.72 1.92 -14.54
CA SER A 7 44.26 2.64 -13.33
C SER A 7 43.87 4.09 -13.59
N ALA A 8 44.01 4.60 -14.82
CA ALA A 8 43.70 5.97 -15.21
C ALA A 8 42.20 6.23 -15.19
N THR A 9 41.83 7.40 -14.66
CA THR A 9 40.45 7.91 -14.63
C THR A 9 40.20 8.75 -15.89
N ALA A 10 39.16 8.42 -16.65
CA ALA A 10 38.70 9.22 -17.78
C ALA A 10 38.09 10.53 -17.29
N HIS A 11 38.45 11.66 -17.89
CA HIS A 11 37.91 12.98 -17.57
C HIS A 11 37.00 13.44 -18.71
N ILE A 12 35.69 13.45 -18.46
CA ILE A 12 34.66 13.86 -19.41
C ILE A 12 34.14 15.21 -18.92
N PHE A 13 34.80 16.29 -19.35
CA PHE A 13 34.56 17.65 -18.87
C PHE A 13 34.17 18.62 -19.98
N ASN A 14 33.30 19.60 -19.67
CA ASN A 14 32.93 20.70 -20.55
C ASN A 14 32.38 20.27 -21.92
N ASN A 15 31.67 19.15 -22.02
CA ASN A 15 31.09 18.73 -23.29
C ASN A 15 29.69 19.32 -23.47
N GLU A 16 29.40 19.79 -24.67
CA GLU A 16 28.04 20.03 -25.15
C GLU A 16 27.58 18.85 -25.99
N ILE A 17 26.41 18.31 -25.68
CA ILE A 17 25.82 17.17 -26.39
C ILE A 17 24.36 17.50 -26.70
N ILE A 18 24.06 17.71 -27.98
CA ILE A 18 22.70 17.96 -28.48
C ILE A 18 22.30 16.79 -29.38
N LEU A 19 21.24 16.07 -29.00
CA LEU A 19 20.79 14.86 -29.70
C LEU A 19 19.31 14.95 -30.07
N ASN A 20 18.99 14.55 -31.29
CA ASN A 20 17.65 14.16 -31.71
C ASN A 20 17.69 12.68 -32.10
N SER A 21 17.77 11.81 -31.10
CA SER A 21 17.91 10.37 -31.31
C SER A 21 17.36 9.58 -30.12
N SER A 22 17.33 8.26 -30.26
CA SER A 22 17.01 7.31 -29.19
C SER A 22 18.24 6.83 -28.41
N TYR A 23 19.39 7.49 -28.56
CA TYR A 23 20.64 7.11 -27.93
C TYR A 23 20.99 8.01 -26.75
N ASP A 24 21.83 7.50 -25.87
CA ASP A 24 22.25 8.23 -24.68
C ASP A 24 23.18 9.39 -25.01
N GLY A 25 23.18 10.41 -24.16
CA GLY A 25 24.16 11.49 -24.22
C GLY A 25 25.57 11.02 -23.87
N ILE A 26 25.74 10.53 -22.64
CA ILE A 26 27.01 9.97 -22.14
C ILE A 26 26.76 8.57 -21.60
N SER A 27 27.32 7.54 -22.22
CA SER A 27 27.33 6.16 -21.69
C SER A 27 28.71 5.79 -21.14
N ALA A 28 28.80 5.60 -19.82
CA ALA A 28 29.98 5.13 -19.11
C ALA A 28 29.79 3.67 -18.67
N TYR A 29 30.44 2.74 -19.39
CA TYR A 29 30.29 1.29 -19.19
C TYR A 29 31.59 0.68 -18.70
N TYR A 30 31.62 0.24 -17.44
CA TYR A 30 32.81 -0.26 -16.75
C TYR A 30 34.02 0.69 -16.82
N THR A 31 33.76 1.99 -16.73
CA THR A 31 34.78 3.04 -16.91
C THR A 31 35.01 3.82 -15.62
N ARG A 32 36.27 3.85 -15.14
CA ARG A 32 36.70 4.83 -14.12
C ARG A 32 36.59 6.23 -14.71
N SER A 33 35.69 7.06 -14.21
CA SER A 33 35.45 8.36 -14.85
C SER A 33 35.05 9.48 -13.90
N ASN A 34 35.47 10.70 -14.23
CA ASN A 34 34.92 11.94 -13.71
C ASN A 34 34.13 12.60 -14.84
N ILE A 35 32.81 12.71 -14.67
CA ILE A 35 31.87 13.30 -15.60
C ILE A 35 31.42 14.61 -14.96
N CYS A 36 32.03 15.73 -15.36
CA CYS A 36 31.76 17.00 -14.71
C CYS A 36 31.54 18.14 -15.69
N HIS A 37 30.64 19.07 -15.36
CA HIS A 37 30.39 20.25 -16.22
C HIS A 37 30.03 19.88 -17.67
N ASN A 38 29.19 18.87 -17.90
CA ASN A 38 28.68 18.57 -19.24
C ASN A 38 27.24 19.11 -19.38
N SER A 39 26.92 19.68 -20.53
CA SER A 39 25.56 20.07 -20.91
C SER A 39 25.01 19.08 -21.94
N ILE A 40 23.89 18.45 -21.62
CA ILE A 40 23.28 17.38 -22.42
C ILE A 40 21.82 17.76 -22.67
N TYR A 41 21.41 17.73 -23.94
CA TYR A 41 20.07 18.09 -24.38
C TYR A 41 19.57 17.09 -25.43
N ILE A 42 18.53 16.32 -25.09
CA ILE A 42 17.99 15.25 -25.94
C ILE A 42 16.53 15.55 -26.31
N THR A 43 16.15 15.42 -27.59
CA THR A 43 14.79 15.73 -28.12
C THR A 43 14.18 14.61 -28.97
N GLY A 44 14.72 13.39 -28.87
CA GLY A 44 14.25 12.24 -29.67
C GLY A 44 12.90 11.65 -29.23
N ASN A 45 12.60 10.44 -29.69
CA ASN A 45 11.36 9.72 -29.38
C ASN A 45 11.58 8.33 -28.74
N GLY A 46 12.84 7.97 -28.47
CA GLY A 46 13.20 6.66 -27.91
C GLY A 46 13.51 6.70 -26.42
N ALA A 47 13.68 5.51 -25.83
CA ALA A 47 14.19 5.36 -24.46
C ALA A 47 15.69 5.68 -24.43
N SER A 48 16.02 6.96 -24.29
CA SER A 48 17.38 7.48 -24.20
C SER A 48 17.68 7.93 -22.76
N ASP A 49 18.95 7.87 -22.39
CA ASP A 49 19.43 8.41 -21.11
C ASP A 49 20.33 9.62 -21.32
N GLY A 50 20.16 10.68 -20.54
CA GLY A 50 21.09 11.80 -20.57
C GLY A 50 22.50 11.36 -20.19
N ILE A 51 22.62 10.69 -19.04
CA ILE A 51 23.84 10.02 -18.58
C ILE A 51 23.49 8.58 -18.19
N TYR A 52 24.08 7.60 -18.87
CA TYR A 52 23.99 6.18 -18.53
C TYR A 52 25.28 5.70 -17.87
N ILE A 53 25.16 5.05 -16.71
CA ILE A 53 26.29 4.56 -15.92
C ILE A 53 26.08 3.10 -15.57
N TYR A 54 27.10 2.30 -15.88
CA TYR A 54 27.19 0.93 -15.43
C TYR A 54 28.60 0.68 -14.88
N THR A 55 28.70 0.39 -13.58
CA THR A 55 29.99 0.30 -12.88
C THR A 55 30.13 -1.00 -12.07
N THR A 56 31.35 -1.25 -11.58
CA THR A 56 31.72 -2.29 -10.63
C THR A 56 32.50 -1.68 -9.47
N SER A 57 32.78 -2.47 -8.43
CA SER A 57 33.57 -2.01 -7.29
C SER A 57 34.98 -1.49 -7.64
N THR A 58 35.52 -1.81 -8.82
CA THR A 58 36.86 -1.40 -9.26
C THR A 58 36.86 -0.22 -10.23
N THR A 59 35.68 0.29 -10.63
CA THR A 59 35.51 1.32 -11.66
C THR A 59 34.75 2.57 -11.20
N PRO A 60 35.22 3.30 -10.15
CA PRO A 60 34.50 4.43 -9.59
C PRO A 60 34.14 5.52 -10.61
N VAL A 61 32.94 6.08 -10.44
CA VAL A 61 32.40 7.15 -11.29
C VAL A 61 31.99 8.34 -10.44
N LYS A 62 32.45 9.53 -10.81
CA LYS A 62 32.05 10.79 -10.20
C LYS A 62 31.24 11.59 -11.21
N VAL A 63 30.04 12.03 -10.84
CA VAL A 63 29.16 12.86 -11.68
C VAL A 63 28.83 14.12 -10.91
N MET A 64 29.39 15.26 -11.30
CA MET A 64 29.13 16.52 -10.59
C MET A 64 28.96 17.70 -11.55
N ASN A 65 28.13 18.67 -11.19
CA ASN A 65 27.99 19.91 -11.94
C ASN A 65 27.53 19.71 -13.39
N ASN A 66 26.80 18.64 -13.72
CA ASN A 66 26.28 18.41 -15.07
C ASN A 66 24.88 18.99 -15.23
N ASN A 67 24.53 19.42 -16.44
CA ASN A 67 23.18 19.80 -16.81
C ASN A 67 22.64 18.78 -17.81
N SER A 68 21.77 17.88 -17.37
CA SER A 68 21.20 16.80 -18.18
C SER A 68 19.71 17.01 -18.39
N VAL A 69 19.33 17.32 -19.62
CA VAL A 69 17.95 17.63 -20.03
C VAL A 69 17.52 16.66 -21.12
N ASN A 70 16.54 15.82 -20.80
CA ASN A 70 15.99 14.82 -21.72
C ASN A 70 14.51 15.11 -22.00
N LEU A 71 14.25 15.71 -23.15
CA LEU A 71 12.91 16.03 -23.64
C LEU A 71 12.35 14.93 -24.56
N SER A 72 12.92 13.73 -24.54
CA SER A 72 12.41 12.63 -25.35
C SER A 72 10.94 12.34 -25.02
N SER A 73 10.14 12.04 -26.03
CA SER A 73 8.70 11.76 -25.87
C SER A 73 8.40 10.38 -25.27
N SER A 74 9.42 9.58 -24.97
CA SER A 74 9.29 8.24 -24.39
C SER A 74 9.11 8.29 -22.88
N GLY A 75 8.15 7.54 -22.34
CA GLY A 75 7.96 7.37 -20.90
C GLY A 75 9.11 6.65 -20.18
N ASN A 76 10.06 6.08 -20.93
CA ASN A 76 11.25 5.41 -20.41
C ASN A 76 12.53 6.28 -20.52
N ALA A 77 12.42 7.53 -20.94
CA ALA A 77 13.60 8.39 -21.10
C ALA A 77 14.07 8.96 -19.74
N THR A 78 15.37 8.89 -19.46
CA THR A 78 15.91 9.37 -18.18
C THR A 78 16.91 10.51 -18.34
N ALA A 79 17.04 11.39 -17.34
CA ALA A 79 18.16 12.34 -17.33
C ALA A 79 19.44 11.71 -16.77
N ILE A 80 19.31 10.77 -15.83
CA ILE A 80 20.38 9.85 -15.41
C ILE A 80 19.84 8.44 -15.15
N TYR A 81 20.52 7.44 -15.71
CA TYR A 81 20.27 6.03 -15.42
C TYR A 81 21.53 5.34 -14.93
N ILE A 82 21.44 4.82 -13.71
CA ILE A 82 22.41 3.92 -13.11
C ILE A 82 21.91 2.48 -13.27
N GLY A 83 22.56 1.72 -14.16
CA GLY A 83 22.20 0.34 -14.49
C GLY A 83 22.59 -0.70 -13.43
N THR A 84 23.16 -0.29 -12.30
CA THR A 84 23.46 -1.16 -11.15
C THR A 84 22.36 -1.07 -10.09
N SER A 85 22.30 -2.03 -9.17
CA SER A 85 21.31 -2.04 -8.09
C SER A 85 21.65 -1.14 -6.88
N ALA A 86 22.83 -0.52 -6.89
CA ALA A 86 23.32 0.35 -5.82
C ALA A 86 24.33 1.37 -6.36
N LEU A 87 24.49 2.50 -5.66
CA LEU A 87 25.48 3.56 -5.96
C LEU A 87 26.89 3.25 -5.44
N THR A 88 27.26 1.98 -5.32
CA THR A 88 28.59 1.59 -4.84
C THR A 88 29.67 2.19 -5.74
N ASN A 89 30.54 3.03 -5.16
CA ASN A 89 31.59 3.78 -5.87
C ASN A 89 31.11 4.77 -6.93
N ILE A 90 29.88 5.28 -6.76
CA ILE A 90 29.37 6.41 -7.52
C ILE A 90 29.24 7.61 -6.58
N THR A 91 29.75 8.77 -6.97
CA THR A 91 29.58 10.03 -6.23
C THR A 91 28.84 11.04 -7.10
N LEU A 92 27.71 11.54 -6.59
CA LEU A 92 26.78 12.41 -7.28
C LEU A 92 26.46 13.63 -6.43
N ASP A 93 26.64 14.84 -6.98
CA ASP A 93 26.08 16.06 -6.40
C ASP A 93 26.11 17.23 -7.38
N TYR A 94 25.28 18.26 -7.12
CA TYR A 94 25.19 19.47 -7.93
C TYR A 94 24.91 19.19 -9.42
N ASN A 95 24.04 18.25 -9.75
CA ASN A 95 23.63 17.97 -11.13
C ASN A 95 22.20 18.47 -11.37
N ASN A 96 21.86 18.79 -12.62
CA ASN A 96 20.48 18.99 -13.04
C ASN A 96 19.99 17.75 -13.80
N TYR A 97 18.89 17.15 -13.36
CA TYR A 97 18.30 15.96 -13.97
C TYR A 97 16.85 16.25 -14.37
N TYR A 98 16.62 16.65 -15.61
CA TYR A 98 15.28 16.95 -16.11
C TYR A 98 14.84 15.97 -17.20
N SER A 99 13.70 15.31 -17.00
CA SER A 99 13.03 14.50 -18.01
C SER A 99 11.57 14.93 -18.16
N THR A 100 11.10 15.20 -19.38
CA THR A 100 9.76 15.79 -19.60
C THR A 100 8.64 14.75 -19.61
N GLN A 101 8.86 13.57 -20.20
CA GLN A 101 7.88 12.47 -20.25
C GLN A 101 8.32 11.24 -19.45
N GLY A 102 9.62 11.06 -19.20
CA GLY A 102 10.13 9.92 -18.47
C GLY A 102 10.50 10.27 -17.03
N THR A 103 11.62 9.73 -16.53
CA THR A 103 12.01 9.85 -15.12
C THR A 103 13.27 10.71 -14.96
N PRO A 104 13.35 11.59 -13.94
CA PRO A 104 14.58 12.34 -13.66
C PRO A 104 15.77 11.41 -13.42
N CYS A 105 15.59 10.41 -12.54
CA CYS A 105 16.65 9.52 -12.11
C CYS A 105 16.18 8.06 -12.11
N GLN A 106 17.10 7.13 -12.36
CA GLN A 106 16.85 5.69 -12.29
C GLN A 106 18.05 4.95 -11.68
N LEU A 107 17.78 4.02 -10.75
CA LEU A 107 18.77 3.12 -10.15
C LEU A 107 18.20 1.70 -10.14
N GLY A 108 18.37 0.98 -11.25
CA GLY A 108 17.66 -0.28 -11.53
C GLY A 108 16.14 -0.15 -11.69
N SER A 109 15.48 0.71 -10.91
CA SER A 109 14.07 1.09 -10.95
C SER A 109 13.90 2.61 -10.99
N PRO A 110 12.81 3.14 -11.56
CA PRO A 110 12.62 4.57 -11.78
C PRO A 110 12.30 5.35 -10.50
N PHE A 111 12.84 6.58 -10.39
CA PHE A 111 12.48 7.58 -9.39
C PHE A 111 11.82 8.77 -10.09
N TYR A 112 10.51 8.93 -9.90
CA TYR A 112 9.72 9.96 -10.58
C TYR A 112 9.93 11.38 -10.03
N THR A 113 10.60 11.52 -8.87
CA THR A 113 10.98 12.81 -8.31
C THR A 113 12.42 12.81 -7.81
N LEU A 114 13.10 13.94 -7.94
CA LEU A 114 14.45 14.09 -7.38
C LEU A 114 14.47 13.92 -5.85
N LYS A 115 13.39 14.34 -5.16
CA LYS A 115 13.29 14.15 -3.71
C LYS A 115 13.31 12.66 -3.33
N SER A 116 12.55 11.82 -4.04
CA SER A 116 12.57 10.37 -3.81
C SER A 116 13.96 9.76 -4.04
N TRP A 117 14.68 10.25 -5.05
CA TRP A 117 16.07 9.88 -5.34
C TRP A 117 17.01 10.28 -4.18
N GLN A 118 16.97 11.53 -3.75
CA GLN A 118 17.81 12.06 -2.66
C GLN A 118 17.58 11.31 -1.35
N THR A 119 16.32 11.08 -0.97
CA THR A 119 15.97 10.35 0.25
C THR A 119 16.45 8.89 0.21
N THR A 120 16.32 8.24 -0.94
CA THR A 120 16.67 6.81 -1.07
C THR A 120 18.18 6.59 -1.17
N THR A 121 18.89 7.48 -1.87
CA THR A 121 20.32 7.32 -2.16
C THR A 121 21.24 8.00 -1.15
N GLY A 122 20.75 9.03 -0.45
CA GLY A 122 21.56 9.90 0.40
C GLY A 122 22.56 10.79 -0.36
N GLN A 123 22.48 10.85 -1.69
CA GLN A 123 23.36 11.68 -2.55
C GLN A 123 22.57 12.79 -3.24
N ASP A 124 23.23 13.58 -4.10
CA ASP A 124 22.59 14.63 -4.92
C ASP A 124 21.79 15.67 -4.11
N GLN A 125 22.21 15.96 -2.87
CA GLN A 125 21.48 16.87 -1.97
C GLN A 125 21.38 18.29 -2.50
N HIS A 126 22.31 18.71 -3.36
CA HIS A 126 22.33 20.03 -3.99
C HIS A 126 21.98 19.99 -5.49
N SER A 127 21.53 18.84 -5.98
CA SER A 127 21.09 18.66 -7.36
C SER A 127 19.68 19.22 -7.57
N LEU A 128 19.34 19.51 -8.82
CA LEU A 128 18.08 20.13 -9.24
C LEU A 128 17.38 19.27 -10.30
N ASN A 129 16.08 19.48 -10.47
CA ASN A 129 15.27 18.90 -11.55
C ASN A 129 14.42 20.01 -12.16
N ILE A 130 15.06 20.82 -13.00
CA ILE A 130 14.42 21.94 -13.68
C ILE A 130 14.77 21.93 -15.16
N LEU A 131 13.84 22.40 -16.00
CA LEU A 131 14.14 22.74 -17.38
C LEU A 131 14.75 24.14 -17.37
N PRO A 132 16.06 24.30 -17.65
CA PRO A 132 16.67 25.62 -17.64
C PRO A 132 16.19 26.46 -18.83
N THR A 133 16.28 27.77 -18.66
CA THR A 133 16.03 28.76 -19.70
C THR A 133 17.31 28.97 -20.50
N TYR A 134 17.32 28.49 -21.74
CA TYR A 134 18.45 28.66 -22.64
C TYR A 134 18.46 30.06 -23.27
N THR A 135 19.63 30.69 -23.36
CA THR A 135 19.80 32.00 -24.01
C THR A 135 19.46 31.92 -25.50
N ASN A 136 19.95 30.88 -26.19
CA ASN A 136 19.57 30.55 -27.56
C ASN A 136 19.92 29.08 -27.88
N ILE A 137 18.95 28.19 -27.69
CA ILE A 137 19.11 26.72 -27.89
C ILE A 137 19.49 26.34 -29.33
N SER A 138 19.32 27.23 -30.32
CA SER A 138 19.74 26.97 -31.70
C SER A 138 21.23 27.20 -31.94
N VAL A 139 21.94 27.80 -30.98
CA VAL A 139 23.38 28.07 -31.04
C VAL A 139 24.13 27.11 -30.13
N ASP A 140 23.74 27.07 -28.86
CA ASP A 140 24.38 26.29 -27.81
C ASP A 140 23.46 26.12 -26.59
N LEU A 141 23.93 25.38 -25.60
CA LEU A 141 23.25 25.07 -24.34
C LEU A 141 23.61 26.06 -23.21
N ARG A 142 24.00 27.30 -23.54
CA ARG A 142 24.12 28.36 -22.52
C ARG A 142 22.76 28.68 -21.93
N ILE A 143 22.75 28.77 -20.61
CA ILE A 143 21.57 29.08 -19.82
C ILE A 143 21.66 30.53 -19.31
N ASN A 144 20.51 31.05 -18.87
CA ASN A 144 20.47 32.32 -18.16
C ASN A 144 21.42 32.33 -16.95
N SER A 145 22.06 33.47 -16.71
CA SER A 145 23.20 33.59 -15.80
C SER A 145 22.94 33.04 -14.41
N ASP A 146 21.71 33.21 -13.91
CA ASP A 146 21.37 33.01 -12.49
C ASP A 146 20.76 31.63 -12.22
N GLU A 147 20.71 30.76 -13.22
CA GLU A 147 20.18 29.39 -13.10
C GLU A 147 21.29 28.36 -12.84
N LEU A 148 20.92 27.26 -12.18
CA LEU A 148 21.77 26.08 -11.96
C LEU A 148 23.14 26.43 -11.35
N ILE A 149 23.17 27.27 -10.32
CA ILE A 149 24.43 27.69 -9.69
C ILE A 149 25.05 26.53 -8.88
N CYS A 150 26.36 26.34 -9.01
CA CYS A 150 27.12 25.33 -8.29
C CYS A 150 28.56 25.80 -7.97
N PRO A 151 29.24 25.18 -6.98
CA PRO A 151 30.65 25.40 -6.73
C PRO A 151 31.52 24.93 -7.88
N ARG A 152 32.55 25.70 -8.23
CA ARG A 152 33.51 25.32 -9.27
C ARG A 152 34.32 24.08 -8.86
N ILE A 153 34.46 23.14 -9.79
CA ILE A 153 35.42 22.04 -9.68
C ILE A 153 36.79 22.51 -10.12
N ASN A 154 37.79 22.44 -9.23
CA ASN A 154 39.15 22.95 -9.50
C ASN A 154 39.85 22.31 -10.71
N GLN A 155 39.49 21.06 -11.06
CA GLN A 155 40.00 20.41 -12.28
C GLN A 155 39.42 20.99 -13.59
N VAL A 156 38.37 21.81 -13.52
CA VAL A 156 37.67 22.41 -14.66
C VAL A 156 37.64 23.94 -14.49
N PRO A 157 38.79 24.64 -14.58
CA PRO A 157 38.86 26.07 -14.26
C PRO A 157 38.30 27.00 -15.33
N TYR A 158 38.06 26.50 -16.55
CA TYR A 158 37.48 27.25 -17.66
C TYR A 158 36.23 26.54 -18.17
N ASP A 159 35.32 27.27 -18.80
CA ASP A 159 34.18 26.70 -19.51
C ASP A 159 34.56 26.27 -20.95
N LEU A 160 33.59 25.81 -21.74
CA LEU A 160 33.79 25.36 -23.11
C LEU A 160 34.31 26.46 -24.07
N TYR A 161 34.06 27.74 -23.78
CA TYR A 161 34.59 28.87 -24.55
C TYR A 161 35.91 29.43 -24.00
N GLY A 162 36.46 28.81 -22.97
CA GLY A 162 37.69 29.28 -22.32
C GLY A 162 37.45 30.43 -21.34
N THR A 163 36.19 30.71 -20.98
CA THR A 163 35.85 31.71 -19.95
C THR A 163 36.28 31.18 -18.58
N PRO A 164 37.08 31.93 -17.79
CA PRO A 164 37.47 31.49 -16.45
C PRO A 164 36.23 31.34 -15.55
N ARG A 165 36.09 30.18 -14.90
CA ARG A 165 35.02 29.96 -13.93
C ARG A 165 35.36 30.64 -12.60
N LYS A 166 34.40 31.42 -12.10
CA LYS A 166 34.39 31.97 -10.73
C LYS A 166 34.20 30.85 -9.69
N LYS A 167 34.30 31.17 -8.38
CA LYS A 167 34.12 30.20 -7.29
C LYS A 167 32.73 29.56 -7.31
N LEU A 168 31.71 30.34 -7.66
CA LEU A 168 30.41 29.86 -8.12
C LEU A 168 30.33 29.96 -9.65
N THR A 169 29.65 29.01 -10.26
CA THR A 169 29.49 28.87 -11.72
C THR A 169 28.17 28.17 -12.02
N ASN A 170 27.86 27.92 -13.29
CA ASN A 170 26.67 27.17 -13.67
C ASN A 170 26.99 25.67 -13.80
N MET A 171 26.02 24.81 -13.49
CA MET A 171 26.02 23.41 -13.90
C MET A 171 26.02 23.35 -15.43
N GLY A 172 26.77 22.41 -15.99
CA GLY A 172 26.98 22.28 -17.42
C GLY A 172 28.27 22.89 -17.94
N ALA A 173 28.43 22.84 -19.27
CA ALA A 173 29.66 23.14 -19.99
C ALA A 173 30.00 24.63 -20.09
N TYR A 174 29.07 25.50 -19.76
CA TYR A 174 29.20 26.95 -19.91
C TYR A 174 29.26 27.67 -18.57
N HIS A 175 29.87 28.85 -18.57
CA HIS A 175 29.82 29.79 -17.47
C HIS A 175 29.19 31.10 -17.95
N THR A 176 27.97 31.36 -17.50
CA THR A 176 27.23 32.60 -17.77
C THR A 176 26.94 33.40 -16.50
N PHE A 177 27.14 32.78 -15.33
CA PHE A 177 26.90 33.41 -14.03
C PHE A 177 27.72 34.68 -13.84
N SER A 178 27.02 35.78 -13.66
CA SER A 178 27.56 37.10 -13.38
C SER A 178 27.00 37.55 -12.03
N PRO A 179 27.71 37.28 -10.92
CA PRO A 179 27.19 37.56 -9.59
C PRO A 179 26.91 39.05 -9.41
N LEU A 180 25.82 39.36 -8.71
CA LEU A 180 25.53 40.71 -8.25
C LEU A 180 26.57 41.14 -7.20
N SER A 181 26.64 42.44 -6.92
CA SER A 181 27.61 42.94 -5.93
C SER A 181 27.24 42.46 -4.53
N PHE A 182 25.96 42.55 -4.15
CA PHE A 182 25.44 42.10 -2.87
C PHE A 182 24.25 41.15 -3.10
N ASP A 183 24.43 39.88 -2.74
CA ASP A 183 23.43 38.80 -2.83
C ASP A 183 23.73 37.80 -1.71
N ILE A 184 22.90 37.81 -0.67
CA ILE A 184 23.01 36.94 0.51
C ILE A 184 21.73 36.10 0.60
N SER A 185 21.87 34.78 0.59
CA SER A 185 20.73 33.86 0.51
C SER A 185 20.75 32.84 1.65
N PRO A 186 19.62 32.57 2.34
CA PRO A 186 19.55 31.49 3.29
C PRO A 186 19.74 30.14 2.57
N LEU A 187 20.67 29.33 3.07
CA LEU A 187 21.10 28.09 2.42
C LEU A 187 20.33 26.86 2.95
N SER A 188 20.17 26.75 4.27
CA SER A 188 19.45 25.61 4.86
C SER A 188 18.91 25.93 6.25
N ILE A 189 17.81 25.25 6.61
CA ILE A 189 17.26 25.27 7.96
C ILE A 189 17.85 24.06 8.70
N VAL A 190 18.64 24.33 9.73
CA VAL A 190 19.30 23.32 10.57
C VAL A 190 18.37 22.92 11.73
N SER A 191 17.57 23.86 12.23
CA SER A 191 16.55 23.62 13.25
C SER A 191 15.49 24.75 13.18
N PRO A 192 14.19 24.46 13.37
CA PRO A 192 13.62 23.16 13.75
C PRO A 192 13.70 22.11 12.62
N SER A 193 13.73 20.84 13.02
CA SER A 193 13.47 19.72 12.11
C SER A 193 11.96 19.59 11.84
N GLU A 194 11.59 18.79 10.83
CA GLU A 194 10.17 18.52 10.50
C GLU A 194 9.37 17.95 11.68
N ASP A 195 10.03 17.30 12.63
CA ASP A 195 9.44 16.84 13.89
C ASP A 195 10.19 17.45 15.06
N VAL A 196 9.44 18.12 15.94
CA VAL A 196 9.91 18.71 17.18
C VAL A 196 9.35 17.87 18.32
N SER A 197 10.22 17.08 18.95
CA SER A 197 9.83 16.28 20.11
C SER A 197 9.74 17.15 21.37
N ASN A 198 8.65 16.98 22.12
CA ASN A 198 8.48 17.33 23.54
C ASN A 198 8.17 18.78 23.95
N TYR A 199 7.54 19.61 23.10
CA TYR A 199 7.10 20.97 23.49
C TYR A 199 8.18 21.82 24.21
N ILE A 200 9.45 21.49 23.99
CA ILE A 200 10.57 22.21 24.56
C ILE A 200 10.92 23.33 23.60
N SER A 201 11.41 24.43 24.18
CA SER A 201 12.00 25.51 23.41
C SER A 201 13.09 24.93 22.51
N VAL A 202 12.90 25.00 21.20
CA VAL A 202 13.86 24.51 20.21
C VAL A 202 14.75 25.63 19.72
N PRO A 203 16.03 25.34 19.45
CA PRO A 203 16.89 26.30 18.81
C PRO A 203 16.41 26.57 17.38
N VAL A 204 16.40 27.82 16.97
CA VAL A 204 16.12 28.22 15.60
C VAL A 204 17.46 28.50 14.92
N ARG A 205 17.83 27.66 13.95
CA ARG A 205 19.13 27.70 13.29
C ARG A 205 19.01 27.59 11.78
N ILE A 206 19.69 28.49 11.08
CA ILE A 206 19.87 28.40 9.62
C ILE A 206 21.34 28.57 9.26
N THR A 207 21.70 28.16 8.04
CA THR A 207 22.94 28.58 7.39
C THR A 207 22.62 29.56 6.28
N VAL A 208 23.56 30.44 5.96
CA VAL A 208 23.41 31.50 4.94
C VAL A 208 24.64 31.49 4.03
N CYS A 209 24.46 31.71 2.73
CA CYS A 209 25.51 31.72 1.72
C CYS A 209 25.61 33.09 1.04
N ASN A 210 26.83 33.58 0.82
CA ASN A 210 27.07 34.75 -0.02
C ASN A 210 27.17 34.34 -1.50
N LEU A 211 26.18 34.73 -2.32
CA LEU A 211 26.17 34.46 -3.75
C LEU A 211 26.73 35.65 -4.57
N GLY A 212 26.88 36.81 -3.93
CA GLY A 212 27.44 38.02 -4.52
C GLY A 212 28.97 38.05 -4.59
N ASP A 213 29.50 38.99 -5.38
CA ASP A 213 30.96 39.16 -5.59
C ASP A 213 31.61 39.99 -4.46
N SER A 214 30.85 40.82 -3.75
CA SER A 214 31.39 41.60 -2.63
C SER A 214 31.56 40.73 -1.39
N SER A 215 32.58 41.02 -0.59
CA SER A 215 32.73 40.38 0.72
C SER A 215 31.71 40.95 1.71
N ILE A 216 30.93 40.08 2.36
CA ILE A 216 29.85 40.43 3.28
C ILE A 216 30.27 40.11 4.72
N SER A 217 30.30 41.10 5.60
CA SER A 217 30.68 40.95 7.02
C SER A 217 29.51 41.12 7.98
N ASN A 218 28.37 41.63 7.51
CA ASN A 218 27.13 41.74 8.26
C ASN A 218 25.91 41.68 7.32
N PHE A 219 24.79 41.20 7.83
CA PHE A 219 23.47 41.16 7.18
C PHE A 219 22.39 40.88 8.24
N ASP A 220 21.13 41.03 7.86
CA ASP A 220 19.97 40.78 8.72
C ASP A 220 19.27 39.48 8.32
N ILE A 221 18.79 38.73 9.32
CA ILE A 221 17.89 37.58 9.16
C ILE A 221 16.55 37.94 9.79
N ASN A 222 15.53 38.07 8.95
CA ASN A 222 14.16 38.23 9.38
C ASN A 222 13.48 36.86 9.38
N TRP A 223 12.56 36.64 10.30
CA TRP A 223 11.86 35.37 10.38
C TRP A 223 10.48 35.51 11.00
N SER A 224 9.60 34.58 10.69
CA SER A 224 8.24 34.51 11.22
C SER A 224 7.86 33.08 11.53
N VAL A 225 6.98 32.90 12.51
CA VAL A 225 6.33 31.62 12.78
C VAL A 225 4.83 31.80 12.64
N ASN A 226 4.18 30.95 11.83
CA ASN A 226 2.73 31.02 11.56
C ASN A 226 2.29 32.42 11.05
N GLY A 227 3.15 33.07 10.24
CA GLY A 227 2.95 34.44 9.74
C GLY A 227 3.18 35.55 10.78
N ILE A 228 3.49 35.22 12.04
CA ILE A 228 3.80 36.19 13.09
C ILE A 228 5.29 36.52 13.04
N GLN A 229 5.60 37.75 12.65
CA GLN A 229 6.96 38.28 12.58
C GLN A 229 7.66 38.21 13.94
N GLN A 230 8.88 37.68 13.94
CA GLN A 230 9.78 37.61 15.10
C GLN A 230 10.88 38.67 15.02
N PRO A 231 11.61 38.95 16.12
CA PRO A 231 12.71 39.91 16.12
C PRO A 231 13.78 39.56 15.08
N THR A 232 14.16 40.56 14.28
CA THR A 232 15.26 40.43 13.30
C THR A 232 16.57 40.14 14.01
N TYR A 233 17.30 39.14 13.51
CA TYR A 233 18.64 38.82 13.98
C TYR A 233 19.67 39.53 13.11
N HIS A 234 20.50 40.35 13.73
CA HIS A 234 21.57 41.10 13.07
C HIS A 234 22.86 40.28 13.11
N TRP A 235 23.19 39.60 12.02
CA TRP A 235 24.40 38.79 11.93
C TRP A 235 25.62 39.67 11.64
N SER A 236 26.72 39.40 12.33
CA SER A 236 28.05 39.93 11.99
C SER A 236 29.12 38.86 12.25
N GLY A 237 30.17 38.83 11.43
CA GLY A 237 31.19 37.80 11.54
C GLY A 237 32.38 37.98 10.61
N SER A 238 33.16 36.91 10.46
CA SER A 238 34.24 36.87 9.47
C SER A 238 33.68 37.11 8.07
N PRO A 239 34.33 37.95 7.24
CA PRO A 239 33.79 38.29 5.93
C PRO A 239 33.60 37.06 5.05
N LEU A 240 32.37 36.84 4.58
CA LEU A 240 32.00 35.82 3.61
C LEU A 240 32.39 36.31 2.23
N THR A 241 33.26 35.60 1.53
CA THR A 241 33.50 35.81 0.10
C THR A 241 32.49 35.01 -0.72
N MET A 242 32.38 35.28 -2.02
CA MET A 242 31.48 34.55 -2.92
C MET A 242 31.58 33.02 -2.70
N GLY A 243 30.44 32.37 -2.51
CA GLY A 243 30.30 30.94 -2.24
C GLY A 243 30.70 30.49 -0.83
N ASP A 244 31.12 31.38 0.07
CA ASP A 244 31.26 31.04 1.50
C ASP A 244 29.88 30.96 2.14
N SER A 245 29.75 30.03 3.09
CA SER A 245 28.55 29.87 3.91
C SER A 245 28.90 30.01 5.39
N THR A 246 27.93 30.45 6.18
CA THR A 246 28.08 30.49 7.63
C THR A 246 28.06 29.08 8.23
N LEU A 247 28.67 28.93 9.40
CA LEU A 247 28.27 27.85 10.32
C LEU A 247 26.79 28.05 10.72
N PRO A 248 26.09 27.03 11.25
CA PRO A 248 24.72 27.18 11.73
C PRO A 248 24.60 28.35 12.71
N ILE A 249 23.85 29.37 12.33
CA ILE A 249 23.60 30.57 13.12
C ILE A 249 22.45 30.27 14.06
N LEU A 250 22.65 30.42 15.37
CA LEU A 250 21.56 30.42 16.33
C LEU A 250 20.88 31.80 16.31
N ILE A 251 19.67 31.84 15.75
CA ILE A 251 18.86 33.05 15.62
C ILE A 251 18.15 33.32 16.95
N ASP A 252 17.45 32.31 17.49
CA ASP A 252 16.73 32.39 18.75
C ASP A 252 16.41 30.98 19.28
N TYR A 253 15.66 30.91 20.38
CA TYR A 253 14.90 29.75 20.78
C TYR A 253 13.40 30.03 20.65
N PHE A 254 12.65 29.08 20.10
CA PHE A 254 11.21 29.20 19.92
C PHE A 254 10.50 28.01 20.53
N THR A 255 9.39 28.24 21.23
CA THR A 255 8.51 27.16 21.70
C THR A 255 7.36 27.06 20.70
N PRO A 256 7.31 26.00 19.87
CA PRO A 256 6.27 25.87 18.85
C PRO A 256 4.89 25.67 19.48
N ASP A 257 3.85 26.14 18.79
CA ASP A 257 2.47 25.82 19.12
C ASP A 257 2.23 24.31 18.93
N MET A 258 1.27 23.74 19.65
CA MET A 258 0.88 22.35 19.41
C MET A 258 0.39 22.19 17.96
N GLY A 259 0.93 21.21 17.24
CA GLY A 259 0.57 20.98 15.84
C GLY A 259 1.61 21.48 14.85
N PHE A 260 1.17 21.92 13.67
CA PHE A 260 2.06 22.41 12.61
C PHE A 260 2.45 23.86 12.85
N ASN A 261 3.72 24.14 12.62
CA ASN A 261 4.32 25.45 12.77
C ASN A 261 5.08 25.78 11.47
N ASP A 262 4.64 26.83 10.77
CA ASP A 262 5.29 27.32 9.55
C ASP A 262 6.36 28.34 9.91
N PHE A 263 7.63 27.94 9.78
CA PHE A 263 8.78 28.81 9.95
C PHE A 263 9.24 29.34 8.61
N THR A 264 9.26 30.65 8.45
CA THR A 264 9.80 31.33 7.26
C THR A 264 10.96 32.22 7.67
N PHE A 265 12.06 32.18 6.91
CA PHE A 265 13.26 32.98 7.11
C PHE A 265 13.59 33.73 5.83
N TYR A 266 14.01 34.98 5.94
CA TYR A 266 14.59 35.70 4.82
C TYR A 266 15.73 36.64 5.21
N THR A 267 16.70 36.78 4.32
CA THR A 267 17.89 37.63 4.51
C THR A 267 17.68 39.04 3.95
N SER A 268 18.42 40.02 4.48
CA SER A 268 18.40 41.40 3.96
C SER A 268 19.61 42.22 4.42
N ASN A 269 19.75 43.43 3.89
CA ASN A 269 20.74 44.44 4.31
C ASN A 269 22.23 44.00 4.33
N PRO A 270 22.76 43.25 3.33
CA PRO A 270 24.18 42.89 3.30
C PRO A 270 25.09 44.13 3.33
N ASN A 271 25.95 44.21 4.35
CA ASN A 271 26.81 45.37 4.64
C ASN A 271 26.04 46.73 4.69
N GLY A 272 24.78 46.70 5.11
CA GLY A 272 23.91 47.89 5.11
C GLY A 272 23.52 48.39 3.71
N LYS A 273 23.65 47.55 2.68
CA LYS A 273 23.20 47.80 1.30
C LYS A 273 21.97 46.94 0.99
N SER A 274 21.22 47.31 -0.05
CA SER A 274 20.15 46.45 -0.54
C SER A 274 20.73 45.15 -1.07
N ASP A 275 20.10 44.03 -0.72
CA ASP A 275 20.24 42.82 -1.53
C ASP A 275 19.71 43.12 -2.94
N GLN A 276 20.41 42.63 -3.96
CA GLN A 276 20.08 42.91 -5.35
C GLN A 276 19.28 41.77 -6.01
N ASN A 277 19.18 40.60 -5.35
CA ASN A 277 18.41 39.46 -5.84
C ASN A 277 17.35 39.04 -4.83
N HIS A 278 16.14 39.58 -4.93
CA HIS A 278 15.10 39.26 -3.94
C HIS A 278 14.47 37.86 -4.10
N ILE A 279 14.77 37.15 -5.18
CA ILE A 279 14.10 35.88 -5.52
C ILE A 279 14.62 34.73 -4.65
N ASN A 280 15.87 34.80 -4.20
CA ASN A 280 16.54 33.77 -3.41
C ASN A 280 16.68 34.14 -1.92
N ASP A 281 16.01 35.21 -1.47
CA ASP A 281 16.14 35.72 -0.10
C ASP A 281 15.38 34.86 0.92
N THR A 282 14.48 33.94 0.53
CA THR A 282 13.54 33.27 1.45
C THR A 282 13.66 31.74 1.46
N ILE A 283 13.58 31.15 2.66
CA ILE A 283 13.44 29.69 2.87
C ILE A 283 12.39 29.42 3.96
N SER A 284 11.66 28.30 3.88
CA SER A 284 10.69 27.91 4.90
C SER A 284 10.70 26.41 5.25
N ILE A 285 10.15 26.07 6.41
CA ILE A 285 9.86 24.69 6.84
C ILE A 285 8.56 24.65 7.63
N ILE A 286 7.79 23.58 7.45
CA ILE A 286 6.67 23.25 8.33
C ILE A 286 7.15 22.20 9.33
N ALA A 287 7.22 22.55 10.61
CA ALA A 287 7.60 21.65 11.69
C ALA A 287 6.37 21.22 12.49
N PHE A 288 6.27 19.93 12.82
CA PHE A 288 5.22 19.41 13.70
C PHE A 288 5.73 19.29 15.13
N ALA A 289 5.04 19.92 16.08
CA ALA A 289 5.37 19.85 17.49
C ALA A 289 4.31 19.06 18.27
N CYS A 290 4.77 18.02 18.97
CA CYS A 290 3.92 17.25 19.86
C CYS A 290 3.90 17.86 21.26
N GLY A 291 2.72 18.29 21.73
CA GLY A 291 2.52 18.81 23.08
C GLY A 291 2.26 17.74 24.14
N SER A 292 1.60 16.64 23.77
CA SER A 292 1.27 15.51 24.63
C SER A 292 0.83 14.30 23.79
N GLU A 293 0.88 13.12 24.38
CA GLU A 293 0.22 11.92 23.83
C GLU A 293 -1.29 12.18 23.63
N LEU A 294 -1.86 11.56 22.60
CA LEU A 294 -3.25 11.76 22.21
C LEU A 294 -4.22 11.03 23.15
N SER A 295 -5.35 11.68 23.44
CA SER A 295 -6.48 11.10 24.16
C SER A 295 -7.76 11.86 23.79
N GLY A 296 -8.89 11.16 23.63
CA GLY A 296 -10.20 11.77 23.36
C GLY A 296 -10.61 11.77 21.89
N ILE A 297 -11.48 12.71 21.51
CA ILE A 297 -12.11 12.78 20.20
C ILE A 297 -11.45 13.88 19.38
N TYR A 298 -11.06 13.56 18.13
CA TYR A 298 -10.50 14.50 17.17
C TYR A 298 -11.28 14.43 15.86
N THR A 299 -11.44 15.57 15.20
CA THR A 299 -12.09 15.69 13.90
C THR A 299 -11.07 15.71 12.76
N ILE A 300 -11.42 15.08 11.63
CA ILE A 300 -10.58 15.05 10.43
C ILE A 300 -11.34 15.60 9.23
N GLY A 301 -10.71 16.47 8.44
CA GLY A 301 -11.20 16.92 7.14
C GLY A 301 -11.78 18.33 7.14
N GLY A 302 -11.10 19.23 6.45
CA GLY A 302 -11.45 20.65 6.30
C GLY A 302 -10.66 21.55 7.27
N ASP A 303 -10.58 22.84 6.95
CA ASP A 303 -9.70 23.80 7.64
C ASP A 303 -10.08 24.04 9.11
N SER A 304 -11.32 23.73 9.50
CA SER A 304 -11.81 23.86 10.88
C SER A 304 -11.73 22.57 11.69
N ALA A 305 -11.22 21.48 11.13
CA ALA A 305 -11.05 20.21 11.84
C ALA A 305 -9.76 20.23 12.66
N ASP A 306 -9.68 19.40 13.70
CA ASP A 306 -8.44 19.23 14.49
C ASP A 306 -7.27 18.79 13.61
N PHE A 307 -7.56 17.97 12.59
CA PHE A 307 -6.62 17.59 11.54
C PHE A 307 -7.22 17.86 10.14
N PRO A 308 -6.61 18.73 9.31
CA PRO A 308 -7.15 19.05 7.99
C PRO A 308 -7.27 17.84 7.05
N THR A 309 -6.38 16.85 7.19
CA THR A 309 -6.28 15.66 6.33
C THR A 309 -6.10 14.38 7.13
N ILE A 310 -6.34 13.22 6.52
CA ILE A 310 -6.10 11.91 7.13
C ILE A 310 -4.60 11.73 7.38
N ASN A 311 -3.75 12.03 6.40
CA ASN A 311 -2.29 11.92 6.51
C ASN A 311 -1.75 12.75 7.67
N THR A 312 -2.30 13.95 7.87
CA THR A 312 -1.97 14.79 9.03
C THR A 312 -2.29 14.07 10.35
N ALA A 313 -3.50 13.52 10.51
CA ALA A 313 -3.88 12.81 11.72
C ALA A 313 -2.99 11.57 11.98
N LEU A 314 -2.64 10.83 10.93
CA LEU A 314 -1.75 9.67 11.02
C LEU A 314 -0.32 10.06 11.40
N LYS A 315 0.20 11.16 10.84
CA LYS A 315 1.51 11.72 11.24
C LYS A 315 1.48 12.05 12.72
N VAL A 316 0.44 12.76 13.20
CA VAL A 316 0.30 13.11 14.62
C VAL A 316 0.22 11.86 15.50
N LEU A 317 -0.61 10.88 15.13
CA LEU A 317 -0.76 9.64 15.89
C LEU A 317 0.59 8.91 16.06
N ASN A 318 1.35 8.79 14.98
CA ASN A 318 2.65 8.10 15.00
C ASN A 318 3.73 8.88 15.77
N THR A 319 3.72 10.22 15.71
CA THR A 319 4.73 11.05 16.38
C THR A 319 4.42 11.28 17.85
N CYS A 320 3.13 11.43 18.21
CA CYS A 320 2.72 11.76 19.58
C CYS A 320 2.42 10.55 20.46
N GLY A 321 2.01 9.41 19.88
CA GLY A 321 1.55 8.26 20.66
C GLY A 321 0.20 8.47 21.34
N VAL A 322 -0.16 7.55 22.24
CA VAL A 322 -1.53 7.38 22.77
C VAL A 322 -1.53 7.25 24.29
N ASN A 323 -2.33 8.08 24.99
CA ASN A 323 -2.53 8.06 26.46
C ASN A 323 -3.99 7.86 26.89
N GLY A 324 -4.85 7.45 25.96
CA GLY A 324 -6.26 7.21 26.21
C GLY A 324 -6.94 6.70 24.95
N ASP A 325 -8.21 6.34 25.06
CA ASP A 325 -8.98 6.00 23.87
C ASP A 325 -9.05 7.22 22.93
N ILE A 326 -8.80 6.97 21.65
CA ILE A 326 -8.84 7.98 20.59
C ILE A 326 -9.99 7.67 19.64
N VAL A 327 -10.77 8.68 19.30
CA VAL A 327 -11.79 8.59 18.25
C VAL A 327 -11.55 9.68 17.21
N PHE A 328 -11.05 9.28 16.05
CA PHE A 328 -10.99 10.12 14.87
C PHE A 328 -12.35 10.13 14.17
N LYS A 329 -13.06 11.26 14.25
CA LYS A 329 -14.32 11.54 13.55
C LYS A 329 -14.05 12.25 12.23
N ILE A 330 -14.16 11.50 11.14
CA ILE A 330 -13.91 12.01 9.79
C ILE A 330 -15.17 12.69 9.27
N ASN A 331 -15.04 13.96 8.90
CA ASN A 331 -16.12 14.75 8.31
C ASN A 331 -16.54 14.19 6.95
N SER A 332 -17.77 14.51 6.52
CA SER A 332 -18.28 13.96 5.27
C SER A 332 -17.48 14.46 4.07
N GLY A 333 -17.07 13.57 3.17
CA GLY A 333 -16.21 13.93 2.04
C GLY A 333 -15.65 12.75 1.27
N LEU A 334 -14.98 13.09 0.16
CA LEU A 334 -14.17 12.20 -0.65
C LEU A 334 -12.68 12.50 -0.37
N TYR A 335 -11.95 11.49 0.08
CA TYR A 335 -10.55 11.58 0.47
C TYR A 335 -9.71 10.73 -0.48
N PHE A 336 -8.69 11.34 -1.09
CA PHE A 336 -7.70 10.65 -1.95
C PHE A 336 -6.42 10.37 -1.14
N GLU A 337 -6.59 9.79 0.03
CA GLU A 337 -5.53 9.49 1.00
C GLU A 337 -5.66 8.04 1.44
N ASP A 338 -4.54 7.35 1.61
CA ASP A 338 -4.51 5.98 2.14
C ASP A 338 -4.28 6.01 3.66
N ILE A 339 -4.84 5.04 4.40
CA ILE A 339 -4.54 4.85 5.82
C ILE A 339 -3.41 3.85 5.98
N ASN A 340 -2.20 4.34 6.26
CA ASN A 340 -1.02 3.51 6.45
C ASN A 340 -0.60 3.49 7.93
N LEU A 341 -0.93 2.41 8.63
CA LEU A 341 -0.52 2.14 10.01
C LEU A 341 0.47 0.98 10.00
N THR A 342 1.75 1.30 9.79
CA THR A 342 2.82 0.30 9.61
C THR A 342 3.87 0.32 10.71
N SER A 343 3.71 1.20 11.68
CA SER A 343 4.59 1.35 12.84
C SER A 343 3.73 1.44 14.10
N PRO A 344 4.10 0.75 15.19
CA PRO A 344 3.35 0.84 16.44
C PRO A 344 3.32 2.29 16.95
N PHE A 345 2.12 2.81 17.23
CA PHE A 345 1.90 4.09 17.91
C PHE A 345 1.53 3.90 19.39
N MET A 346 1.49 2.65 19.86
CA MET A 346 1.26 2.27 21.24
C MET A 346 1.92 0.92 21.53
N ASP A 347 2.17 0.64 22.81
CA ASP A 347 2.65 -0.67 23.24
C ASP A 347 1.59 -1.76 23.08
N LEU A 348 2.02 -3.01 22.86
CA LEU A 348 1.14 -4.18 22.73
C LEU A 348 0.25 -4.43 23.97
N SER A 349 0.71 -4.02 25.16
CA SER A 349 -0.04 -4.16 26.41
C SER A 349 -0.97 -3.00 26.71
N SER A 350 -1.01 -1.97 25.84
CA SER A 350 -1.85 -0.81 26.06
C SER A 350 -3.34 -1.21 26.06
N PRO A 351 -4.14 -0.71 27.02
CA PRO A 351 -5.57 -0.99 27.06
C PRO A 351 -6.37 -0.09 26.12
N TYR A 352 -5.75 0.95 25.55
CA TYR A 352 -6.43 1.98 24.79
C TYR A 352 -6.73 1.52 23.36
N THR A 353 -7.72 2.15 22.75
CA THR A 353 -8.18 1.89 21.38
C THR A 353 -8.09 3.14 20.51
N VAL A 354 -7.80 2.95 19.23
CA VAL A 354 -7.87 4.01 18.21
C VAL A 354 -8.98 3.69 17.23
N THR A 355 -10.01 4.53 17.21
CA THR A 355 -11.20 4.35 16.38
C THR A 355 -11.24 5.38 15.25
N PHE A 356 -11.37 4.93 14.01
CA PHE A 356 -11.69 5.77 12.85
C PHE A 356 -13.16 5.58 12.50
N THR A 357 -13.92 6.68 12.48
CA THR A 357 -15.36 6.66 12.19
C THR A 357 -15.84 7.92 11.50
N SER A 358 -17.00 7.86 10.83
CA SER A 358 -17.62 9.05 10.25
C SER A 358 -18.32 9.90 11.30
N THR A 359 -18.21 11.23 11.18
CA THR A 359 -18.97 12.19 12.00
C THR A 359 -20.48 12.00 11.84
N ALA A 360 -20.93 11.64 10.63
CA ALA A 360 -22.35 11.44 10.31
C ALA A 360 -22.91 10.09 10.79
N ASN A 361 -22.08 9.22 11.38
CA ASN A 361 -22.46 7.86 11.77
C ASN A 361 -23.01 7.00 10.62
N HIS A 362 -22.54 7.21 9.39
CA HIS A 362 -23.02 6.50 8.21
C HIS A 362 -21.87 6.21 7.23
N MET A 363 -21.78 4.96 6.74
CA MET A 363 -20.65 4.52 5.89
C MET A 363 -20.51 5.29 4.57
N ASP A 364 -21.61 5.76 3.99
CA ASP A 364 -21.59 6.49 2.72
C ASP A 364 -21.19 7.97 2.86
N SER A 365 -21.02 8.49 4.09
CA SER A 365 -20.67 9.90 4.27
C SER A 365 -19.18 10.17 4.05
N VAL A 366 -18.32 9.17 4.25
CA VAL A 366 -16.85 9.28 4.11
C VAL A 366 -16.39 8.22 3.13
N ILE A 367 -15.83 8.66 2.00
CA ILE A 367 -15.28 7.79 0.97
C ILE A 367 -13.77 8.00 0.91
N ILE A 368 -13.02 6.99 1.34
CA ILE A 368 -11.57 6.91 1.21
C ILE A 368 -11.29 6.18 -0.10
N LYS A 369 -10.77 6.91 -1.09
CA LYS A 369 -10.55 6.40 -2.45
C LYS A 369 -9.06 6.19 -2.72
N SER A 370 -8.70 4.96 -3.09
CA SER A 370 -7.34 4.55 -3.37
C SER A 370 -7.18 3.90 -4.74
N ASN A 371 -6.04 4.15 -5.39
CA ASN A 371 -5.60 3.45 -6.60
C ASN A 371 -4.68 2.25 -6.28
N GLY A 372 -4.47 1.95 -5.00
CA GLY A 372 -3.67 0.83 -4.52
C GLY A 372 -4.39 0.12 -3.36
N THR A 373 -3.88 0.33 -2.15
CA THR A 373 -4.46 -0.22 -0.92
C THR A 373 -5.02 0.91 -0.06
N ALA A 374 -6.29 0.85 0.32
CA ALA A 374 -6.91 1.93 1.11
C ALA A 374 -6.50 1.91 2.58
N VAL A 375 -6.28 0.72 3.18
CA VAL A 375 -5.79 0.57 4.55
C VAL A 375 -4.68 -0.47 4.61
N THR A 376 -3.50 -0.09 5.09
CA THR A 376 -2.36 -1.00 5.32
C THR A 376 -2.08 -1.10 6.81
N LEU A 377 -2.08 -2.33 7.34
CA LEU A 377 -1.85 -2.62 8.76
C LEU A 377 -0.62 -3.53 8.94
N ALA A 378 0.38 -3.05 9.69
CA ALA A 378 1.58 -3.81 10.00
C ALA A 378 2.05 -3.59 11.43
N ASN A 379 2.09 -4.64 12.25
CA ASN A 379 2.52 -4.59 13.65
C ASN A 379 1.66 -3.63 14.50
N ILE A 380 0.36 -3.59 14.24
CA ILE A 380 -0.60 -2.70 14.90
C ILE A 380 -1.55 -3.50 15.79
N ASN A 381 -1.95 -2.89 16.91
CA ASN A 381 -2.98 -3.41 17.78
C ASN A 381 -4.04 -2.36 18.15
N ASN A 382 -5.21 -2.85 18.59
CA ASN A 382 -6.29 -2.05 19.17
C ASN A 382 -6.87 -0.95 18.25
N VAL A 383 -7.10 -1.29 16.98
CA VAL A 383 -7.68 -0.35 16.00
C VAL A 383 -9.07 -0.78 15.56
N ILE A 384 -9.96 0.20 15.47
CA ILE A 384 -11.34 0.02 15.00
C ILE A 384 -11.57 0.91 13.79
N PHE A 385 -12.01 0.32 12.69
CA PHE A 385 -12.56 1.03 11.53
C PHE A 385 -14.06 0.80 11.50
N THR A 386 -14.86 1.88 11.60
CA THR A 386 -16.31 1.74 11.56
C THR A 386 -17.03 2.84 10.80
N LYS A 387 -18.09 2.49 10.06
CA LYS A 387 -18.94 3.46 9.33
C LYS A 387 -18.14 4.33 8.33
N LEU A 388 -17.29 3.68 7.54
CA LEU A 388 -16.50 4.29 6.47
C LEU A 388 -16.67 3.50 5.15
N THR A 389 -16.48 4.16 4.01
CA THR A 389 -16.35 3.51 2.70
C THR A 389 -14.90 3.54 2.23
N PHE A 390 -14.35 2.38 1.91
CA PHE A 390 -13.07 2.19 1.24
C PHE A 390 -13.35 1.85 -0.23
N ASP A 391 -13.13 2.79 -1.13
CA ASP A 391 -13.33 2.63 -2.57
C ASP A 391 -11.98 2.35 -3.26
N VAL A 392 -11.79 1.08 -3.60
CA VAL A 392 -10.62 0.58 -4.35
C VAL A 392 -11.04 0.00 -5.70
N THR A 393 -12.11 0.55 -6.30
CA THR A 393 -12.57 0.14 -7.64
C THR A 393 -11.52 0.36 -8.73
N SER A 394 -10.62 1.33 -8.55
CA SER A 394 -9.44 1.57 -9.39
C SER A 394 -8.13 1.08 -8.77
N GLY A 395 -8.19 0.33 -7.66
CA GLY A 395 -7.05 -0.15 -6.90
C GLY A 395 -6.98 -1.67 -6.79
N THR A 396 -6.29 -2.15 -5.76
CA THR A 396 -6.04 -3.57 -5.54
C THR A 396 -6.66 -4.09 -4.25
N THR A 397 -6.54 -3.38 -3.12
CA THR A 397 -6.91 -3.98 -1.82
C THR A 397 -7.66 -3.00 -0.94
N GLY A 398 -8.78 -3.43 -0.36
CA GLY A 398 -9.51 -2.60 0.61
C GLY A 398 -8.71 -2.44 1.90
N ILE A 399 -8.48 -3.55 2.59
CA ILE A 399 -7.71 -3.60 3.84
C ILE A 399 -6.67 -4.71 3.74
N ASP A 400 -5.39 -4.37 3.93
CA ASP A 400 -4.26 -5.29 3.83
C ASP A 400 -3.52 -5.42 5.17
N PHE A 401 -3.49 -6.63 5.71
CA PHE A 401 -2.67 -7.01 6.85
C PHE A 401 -1.32 -7.51 6.34
N THR A 402 -0.32 -6.63 6.33
CA THR A 402 1.00 -6.97 5.79
C THR A 402 1.91 -7.62 6.82
N ASN A 403 1.64 -7.45 8.12
CA ASN A 403 2.36 -8.11 9.21
C ASN A 403 1.42 -8.62 10.32
N SER A 404 1.97 -9.13 11.42
CA SER A 404 1.19 -9.48 12.61
C SER A 404 0.38 -8.29 13.11
N CYS A 405 -0.89 -8.50 13.44
CA CYS A 405 -1.77 -7.48 14.03
C CYS A 405 -2.68 -8.14 15.07
N SER A 406 -3.12 -7.39 16.08
CA SER A 406 -4.03 -7.94 17.10
C SER A 406 -5.14 -6.98 17.50
N ASN A 407 -6.29 -7.53 17.90
CA ASN A 407 -7.43 -6.72 18.37
C ASN A 407 -7.85 -5.64 17.35
N ILE A 408 -8.13 -6.07 16.12
CA ILE A 408 -8.55 -5.20 15.03
C ILE A 408 -10.03 -5.44 14.74
N GLU A 409 -10.84 -4.39 14.75
CA GLU A 409 -12.24 -4.45 14.36
C GLU A 409 -12.49 -3.68 13.06
N ILE A 410 -13.14 -4.33 12.11
CA ILE A 410 -13.66 -3.72 10.88
C ILE A 410 -15.17 -3.94 10.92
N SER A 411 -15.95 -2.88 11.15
CA SER A 411 -17.39 -3.02 11.33
C SER A 411 -18.25 -1.93 10.70
N TYR A 412 -19.40 -2.31 10.10
CA TYR A 412 -20.30 -1.35 9.44
C TYR A 412 -19.61 -0.53 8.32
N CYS A 413 -18.60 -1.09 7.66
CA CYS A 413 -17.87 -0.45 6.57
C CYS A 413 -18.30 -0.98 5.20
N LYS A 414 -18.05 -0.18 4.16
CA LYS A 414 -18.22 -0.58 2.75
C LYS A 414 -16.84 -0.72 2.13
N ILE A 415 -16.53 -1.85 1.51
CA ILE A 415 -15.31 -2.06 0.73
C ILE A 415 -15.73 -2.32 -0.71
N LYS A 416 -15.43 -1.38 -1.60
CA LYS A 416 -15.79 -1.46 -3.03
C LYS A 416 -14.58 -1.80 -3.86
N LEU A 417 -14.70 -2.81 -4.71
CA LEU A 417 -13.66 -3.29 -5.60
C LEU A 417 -14.18 -3.33 -7.04
N ASP A 418 -13.28 -3.54 -8.00
CA ASP A 418 -13.70 -3.83 -9.37
C ASP A 418 -14.52 -5.13 -9.42
N THR A 419 -15.79 -5.03 -9.83
CA THR A 419 -16.73 -6.15 -9.94
C THR A 419 -16.53 -6.99 -11.21
N THR A 420 -15.66 -6.55 -12.10
CA THR A 420 -15.37 -7.19 -13.40
C THR A 420 -13.97 -7.79 -13.46
N THR A 421 -13.07 -7.41 -12.55
CA THR A 421 -11.68 -7.89 -12.54
C THR A 421 -11.59 -9.42 -12.51
N THR A 422 -10.59 -9.93 -13.20
CA THR A 422 -10.14 -11.34 -13.13
C THR A 422 -8.76 -11.47 -12.52
N SER A 423 -8.18 -10.37 -12.01
CA SER A 423 -6.84 -10.36 -11.41
C SER A 423 -6.88 -10.84 -9.96
N ASN A 424 -6.08 -11.86 -9.62
CA ASN A 424 -5.96 -12.36 -8.25
C ASN A 424 -5.30 -11.37 -7.27
N SER A 425 -4.80 -10.23 -7.76
CA SER A 425 -4.31 -9.14 -6.91
C SER A 425 -5.45 -8.44 -6.18
N VAL A 426 -6.66 -8.38 -6.77
CA VAL A 426 -7.77 -7.56 -6.25
C VAL A 426 -8.55 -8.27 -5.14
N LYS A 427 -8.54 -7.71 -3.91
CA LYS A 427 -9.06 -8.36 -2.70
C LYS A 427 -9.72 -7.36 -1.74
N GLY A 428 -10.90 -7.69 -1.21
CA GLY A 428 -11.56 -6.82 -0.22
C GLY A 428 -10.75 -6.70 1.06
N ILE A 429 -10.51 -7.83 1.73
CA ILE A 429 -9.63 -7.92 2.90
C ILE A 429 -8.56 -8.96 2.61
N ASN A 430 -7.28 -8.58 2.76
CA ASN A 430 -6.13 -9.42 2.47
C ASN A 430 -5.28 -9.68 3.72
N LYS A 431 -4.85 -10.92 3.90
CA LYS A 431 -3.73 -11.32 4.77
C LYS A 431 -2.94 -12.41 4.06
N THR A 432 -1.74 -12.06 3.61
CA THR A 432 -0.87 -12.97 2.85
C THR A 432 -0.24 -14.05 3.74
N ASN A 433 0.07 -15.21 3.16
CA ASN A 433 0.75 -16.30 3.85
C ASN A 433 2.17 -15.88 4.31
N ASN A 434 2.64 -16.45 5.43
CA ASN A 434 3.99 -16.24 5.98
C ASN A 434 4.38 -14.78 6.29
N THR A 435 3.41 -13.89 6.53
CA THR A 435 3.70 -12.50 6.89
C THR A 435 3.53 -12.18 8.38
N GLY A 436 3.22 -13.17 9.21
CA GLY A 436 2.90 -12.99 10.63
C GLY A 436 1.53 -13.55 10.99
N VAL A 437 1.11 -13.39 12.24
CA VAL A 437 -0.14 -13.93 12.78
C VAL A 437 -1.11 -12.79 13.08
N ILE A 438 -2.38 -12.96 12.72
CA ILE A 438 -3.45 -12.09 13.23
C ILE A 438 -4.18 -12.77 14.39
N ASP A 439 -4.44 -12.02 15.45
CA ASP A 439 -5.18 -12.48 16.63
C ASP A 439 -6.30 -11.51 16.98
N SER A 440 -7.46 -12.02 17.42
CA SER A 440 -8.58 -11.19 17.87
C SER A 440 -9.05 -10.20 16.78
N VAL A 441 -9.15 -10.66 15.52
CA VAL A 441 -9.66 -9.84 14.41
C VAL A 441 -11.15 -10.10 14.21
N THR A 442 -11.93 -9.02 14.19
CA THR A 442 -13.38 -9.04 13.98
C THR A 442 -13.75 -8.31 12.70
N ILE A 443 -14.39 -9.01 11.77
CA ILE A 443 -14.94 -8.47 10.53
C ILE A 443 -16.46 -8.65 10.62
N LYS A 444 -17.21 -7.59 10.93
CA LYS A 444 -18.66 -7.72 11.15
C LYS A 444 -19.54 -6.64 10.51
N ASN A 445 -20.73 -7.00 10.03
CA ASN A 445 -21.70 -6.05 9.47
C ASN A 445 -21.16 -5.19 8.31
N ASN A 446 -20.19 -5.69 7.54
CA ASN A 446 -19.62 -4.96 6.40
C ASN A 446 -20.32 -5.32 5.09
N ILE A 447 -20.19 -4.44 4.09
CA ILE A 447 -20.51 -4.71 2.69
C ILE A 447 -19.19 -4.78 1.93
N ILE A 448 -18.86 -5.94 1.36
CA ILE A 448 -17.68 -6.16 0.53
C ILE A 448 -18.16 -6.52 -0.88
N ASP A 449 -17.91 -5.64 -1.84
CA ASP A 449 -18.49 -5.74 -3.19
C ASP A 449 -17.41 -5.76 -4.28
N GLY A 450 -17.28 -6.89 -4.97
CA GLY A 450 -16.37 -7.10 -6.09
C GLY A 450 -15.08 -7.86 -5.74
N GLY A 451 -14.08 -7.73 -6.61
CA GLY A 451 -12.75 -8.32 -6.45
C GLY A 451 -12.65 -9.77 -6.93
N TYR A 452 -11.43 -10.31 -6.90
CA TYR A 452 -11.20 -11.74 -7.14
C TYR A 452 -11.55 -12.57 -5.90
N TYR A 453 -11.19 -12.03 -4.73
CA TYR A 453 -11.58 -12.52 -3.41
C TYR A 453 -12.32 -11.42 -2.65
N GLY A 454 -13.43 -11.77 -1.98
CA GLY A 454 -14.02 -10.88 -0.98
C GLY A 454 -13.10 -10.78 0.23
N ILE A 455 -12.81 -11.92 0.86
CA ILE A 455 -11.83 -12.06 1.94
C ILE A 455 -10.80 -13.13 1.55
N TYR A 456 -9.53 -12.81 1.67
CA TYR A 456 -8.41 -13.76 1.49
C TYR A 456 -7.49 -13.67 2.69
N MET A 457 -7.45 -14.73 3.50
CA MET A 457 -6.84 -14.66 4.82
C MET A 457 -6.07 -15.92 5.17
N TYR A 458 -4.75 -15.79 5.23
CA TYR A 458 -3.84 -16.72 5.91
C TYR A 458 -3.58 -16.18 7.32
N ALA A 459 -4.47 -16.53 8.26
CA ALA A 459 -4.49 -15.89 9.57
C ALA A 459 -3.25 -16.23 10.41
N GLY A 460 -2.70 -17.42 10.20
CA GLY A 460 -1.40 -17.85 10.71
C GLY A 460 -0.55 -18.45 9.58
N TYR A 461 0.30 -19.41 9.91
CA TYR A 461 1.22 -20.03 8.95
C TYR A 461 1.71 -21.40 9.43
N TYR A 462 2.47 -22.09 8.57
CA TYR A 462 3.16 -23.33 8.92
C TYR A 462 4.67 -23.09 9.03
N SER A 463 5.25 -23.46 10.17
CA SER A 463 6.70 -23.42 10.41
C SER A 463 7.10 -24.58 11.31
N SER A 464 7.29 -25.76 10.72
CA SER A 464 7.45 -27.07 11.40
C SER A 464 6.23 -27.55 12.21
N THR A 465 5.43 -26.63 12.72
CA THR A 465 4.11 -26.84 13.32
C THR A 465 3.10 -25.85 12.72
N TYR A 466 1.81 -26.16 12.86
CA TYR A 466 0.74 -25.26 12.47
C TYR A 466 0.55 -24.18 13.54
N ILE A 467 0.70 -22.91 13.15
CA ILE A 467 0.45 -21.76 13.99
C ILE A 467 -0.83 -21.12 13.48
N LEU A 468 -1.87 -21.08 14.32
CA LEU A 468 -3.16 -20.52 13.97
C LEU A 468 -3.25 -19.06 14.42
N GLY A 469 -3.85 -18.21 13.60
CA GLY A 469 -4.41 -16.95 14.08
C GLY A 469 -5.68 -17.22 14.87
N SER A 470 -5.80 -16.68 16.08
CA SER A 470 -6.87 -17.05 17.02
C SER A 470 -7.92 -15.97 17.24
N LYS A 471 -9.08 -16.39 17.80
CA LYS A 471 -10.20 -15.52 18.18
C LYS A 471 -10.76 -14.70 17.01
N LEU A 472 -10.81 -15.31 15.83
CA LEU A 472 -11.26 -14.64 14.61
C LEU A 472 -12.79 -14.68 14.51
N ILE A 473 -13.38 -13.59 14.04
CA ILE A 473 -14.83 -13.46 13.84
C ILE A 473 -15.11 -12.89 12.45
N ILE A 474 -15.94 -13.59 11.67
CA ILE A 474 -16.50 -13.12 10.40
C ILE A 474 -18.02 -13.22 10.51
N ASP A 475 -18.69 -12.10 10.82
CA ASP A 475 -20.10 -12.12 11.20
C ASP A 475 -20.98 -11.12 10.44
N SER A 476 -22.15 -11.54 9.99
CA SER A 476 -23.19 -10.66 9.43
C SER A 476 -22.73 -9.77 8.27
N ASN A 477 -21.72 -10.20 7.50
CA ASN A 477 -21.23 -9.44 6.34
C ASN A 477 -22.02 -9.78 5.07
N ILE A 478 -22.13 -8.83 4.16
CA ILE A 478 -22.56 -9.04 2.78
C ILE A 478 -21.30 -9.07 1.92
N ILE A 479 -21.01 -10.22 1.30
CA ILE A 479 -19.86 -10.44 0.42
C ILE A 479 -20.37 -10.80 -0.97
N SER A 480 -20.38 -9.85 -1.89
CA SER A 480 -20.98 -9.99 -3.21
C SER A 480 -19.96 -9.78 -4.34
N ASN A 481 -20.28 -10.31 -5.51
CA ASN A 481 -19.58 -10.03 -6.77
C ASN A 481 -18.09 -10.45 -6.83
N ALA A 482 -17.62 -11.29 -5.90
CA ALA A 482 -16.30 -11.90 -5.99
C ALA A 482 -16.18 -12.83 -7.22
N TYR A 483 -15.01 -12.85 -7.88
CA TYR A 483 -14.77 -13.68 -9.07
C TYR A 483 -14.65 -15.17 -8.74
N TYR A 484 -13.81 -15.49 -7.76
CA TYR A 484 -13.36 -16.86 -7.50
C TYR A 484 -13.80 -17.37 -6.12
N CYS A 485 -13.77 -16.51 -5.09
CA CYS A 485 -14.12 -16.95 -3.74
C CYS A 485 -14.69 -15.80 -2.90
N GLY A 486 -15.78 -16.07 -2.18
CA GLY A 486 -16.31 -15.16 -1.17
C GLY A 486 -15.33 -14.96 -0.02
N ALA A 487 -15.00 -16.05 0.70
CA ALA A 487 -13.96 -16.04 1.72
C ALA A 487 -13.03 -17.26 1.62
N TYR A 488 -11.73 -16.98 1.48
CA TYR A 488 -10.65 -17.95 1.41
C TYR A 488 -9.82 -17.90 2.70
N LEU A 489 -9.94 -18.93 3.55
CA LEU A 489 -9.52 -18.88 4.95
C LEU A 489 -8.55 -20.03 5.29
N TYR A 490 -7.34 -19.70 5.71
CA TYR A 490 -6.27 -20.65 6.03
C TYR A 490 -5.65 -20.36 7.40
N TYR A 491 -5.25 -21.42 8.11
CA TYR A 491 -4.49 -21.33 9.37
C TYR A 491 -5.17 -20.44 10.43
N GLY A 492 -6.48 -20.57 10.60
CA GLY A 492 -7.26 -19.75 11.52
C GLY A 492 -8.07 -20.58 12.51
N ASP A 493 -8.19 -20.07 13.73
CA ASP A 493 -9.13 -20.50 14.76
C ASP A 493 -10.24 -19.45 14.90
N PHE A 494 -11.36 -19.75 14.25
CA PHE A 494 -12.52 -18.89 14.13
C PHE A 494 -13.53 -19.20 15.23
N ASN A 495 -13.73 -18.23 16.12
CA ASN A 495 -14.80 -18.29 17.10
C ASN A 495 -16.17 -18.32 16.40
N SER A 496 -16.30 -17.57 15.29
CA SER A 496 -17.53 -17.57 14.49
C SER A 496 -17.30 -17.20 13.03
N ILE A 497 -17.96 -17.94 12.13
CA ILE A 497 -18.24 -17.55 10.75
C ILE A 497 -19.76 -17.62 10.59
N SER A 498 -20.45 -16.52 10.87
CA SER A 498 -21.91 -16.56 11.09
C SER A 498 -22.70 -15.46 10.40
N GLY A 499 -23.94 -15.78 10.01
CA GLY A 499 -24.89 -14.78 9.51
C GLY A 499 -24.48 -14.05 8.21
N ASN A 500 -23.43 -14.50 7.52
CA ASN A 500 -22.94 -13.82 6.32
C ASN A 500 -23.84 -14.14 5.11
N TYR A 501 -24.05 -13.17 4.24
CA TYR A 501 -24.62 -13.35 2.91
C TYR A 501 -23.50 -13.32 1.88
N ILE A 502 -23.28 -14.43 1.18
CA ILE A 502 -22.18 -14.60 0.22
C ILE A 502 -22.77 -14.93 -1.14
N SER A 503 -22.42 -14.15 -2.17
CA SER A 503 -22.90 -14.41 -3.52
C SER A 503 -21.81 -14.31 -4.59
N SER A 504 -21.92 -15.15 -5.62
CA SER A 504 -21.13 -15.00 -6.84
C SER A 504 -21.48 -13.70 -7.57
N ARG A 505 -20.67 -13.29 -8.54
CA ARG A 505 -21.03 -12.20 -9.46
C ARG A 505 -22.11 -12.59 -10.47
N SER A 506 -22.91 -11.60 -10.86
CA SER A 506 -23.96 -11.73 -11.87
C SER A 506 -23.45 -11.53 -13.31
N ILE A 507 -22.29 -10.92 -13.51
CA ILE A 507 -21.72 -10.64 -14.83
C ILE A 507 -20.35 -11.30 -14.93
N ASN A 508 -20.07 -11.99 -16.04
CA ASN A 508 -18.81 -12.70 -16.28
C ASN A 508 -18.36 -13.60 -15.11
N PRO A 509 -19.21 -14.54 -14.64
CA PRO A 509 -18.82 -15.45 -13.56
C PRO A 509 -17.63 -16.31 -13.99
N TYR A 510 -16.73 -16.62 -13.05
CA TYR A 510 -15.66 -17.56 -13.32
C TYR A 510 -16.19 -18.99 -13.44
N TYR A 511 -15.35 -19.85 -14.01
CA TYR A 511 -15.61 -21.27 -14.16
C TYR A 511 -15.65 -22.02 -12.81
N TYR A 512 -14.84 -21.61 -11.83
CA TYR A 512 -14.89 -22.09 -10.45
C TYR A 512 -15.41 -21.00 -9.50
N TYR A 513 -16.27 -21.36 -8.55
CA TYR A 513 -16.62 -20.46 -7.46
C TYR A 513 -16.74 -21.18 -6.13
N TYR A 514 -16.18 -20.57 -5.09
CA TYR A 514 -16.24 -21.02 -3.71
C TYR A 514 -16.97 -19.97 -2.87
N GLY A 515 -18.01 -20.35 -2.13
CA GLY A 515 -18.61 -19.43 -1.14
C GLY A 515 -17.65 -19.21 0.02
N LEU A 516 -17.43 -20.30 0.77
CA LEU A 516 -16.44 -20.40 1.84
C LEU A 516 -15.46 -21.52 1.51
N ARG A 517 -14.17 -21.21 1.51
CA ARG A 517 -13.09 -22.19 1.38
C ARG A 517 -12.18 -22.13 2.60
N LEU A 518 -12.10 -23.23 3.34
CA LEU A 518 -11.34 -23.32 4.58
C LEU A 518 -10.29 -24.43 4.51
N ALA A 519 -9.11 -24.22 5.09
CA ALA A 519 -8.06 -25.22 5.17
C ALA A 519 -7.16 -25.05 6.39
N TYR A 520 -6.86 -26.13 7.11
CA TYR A 520 -6.07 -26.08 8.36
C TYR A 520 -6.69 -25.10 9.36
N THR A 521 -7.98 -25.26 9.65
CA THR A 521 -8.77 -24.33 10.45
C THR A 521 -9.53 -25.03 11.56
N ASN A 522 -9.82 -24.28 12.62
CA ASN A 522 -10.89 -24.60 13.55
C ASN A 522 -12.01 -23.56 13.34
N ALA A 523 -13.26 -23.98 13.16
CA ALA A 523 -14.35 -23.02 12.99
C ALA A 523 -15.73 -23.57 13.36
N ASN A 524 -16.63 -22.64 13.68
CA ASN A 524 -18.08 -22.84 13.59
C ASN A 524 -18.63 -21.98 12.45
N ILE A 525 -19.39 -22.60 11.53
CA ILE A 525 -19.98 -22.00 10.34
C ILE A 525 -21.49 -22.06 10.47
N THR A 526 -22.14 -20.97 10.89
CA THR A 526 -23.55 -21.01 11.29
C THR A 526 -24.43 -19.91 10.67
N GLY A 527 -25.60 -20.27 10.16
CA GLY A 527 -26.57 -19.26 9.71
C GLY A 527 -26.16 -18.46 8.48
N ASN A 528 -25.17 -18.92 7.69
CA ASN A 528 -24.74 -18.21 6.49
C ASN A 528 -25.67 -18.53 5.31
N LYS A 529 -25.84 -17.56 4.40
CA LYS A 529 -26.55 -17.71 3.13
C LYS A 529 -25.54 -17.64 1.99
N ILE A 530 -25.45 -18.69 1.17
CA ILE A 530 -24.48 -18.79 0.09
C ILE A 530 -25.20 -19.06 -1.23
N HIS A 531 -25.19 -18.08 -2.13
CA HIS A 531 -25.98 -18.10 -3.36
C HIS A 531 -25.11 -17.96 -4.62
N THR A 532 -25.47 -18.67 -5.69
CA THR A 532 -24.98 -18.33 -7.04
C THR A 532 -26.02 -17.49 -7.78
N LEU A 533 -25.60 -16.38 -8.38
CA LEU A 533 -26.50 -15.51 -9.16
C LEU A 533 -26.68 -15.96 -10.61
N ASN A 534 -25.82 -16.86 -11.10
CA ASN A 534 -25.90 -17.49 -12.42
C ASN A 534 -25.49 -18.97 -12.34
N THR A 535 -25.64 -19.69 -13.45
CA THR A 535 -25.01 -21.00 -13.62
C THR A 535 -23.48 -20.87 -13.58
N ILE A 536 -22.84 -21.61 -12.68
CA ILE A 536 -21.37 -21.72 -12.56
C ILE A 536 -20.96 -23.11 -13.04
N TYR A 537 -19.77 -23.29 -13.62
CA TYR A 537 -19.40 -24.63 -14.07
C TYR A 537 -19.04 -25.57 -12.91
N TYR A 538 -18.19 -25.12 -11.99
CA TYR A 538 -17.86 -25.81 -10.75
C TYR A 538 -18.14 -24.92 -9.54
N PHE A 539 -19.04 -25.37 -8.67
CA PHE A 539 -19.43 -24.64 -7.48
C PHE A 539 -19.19 -25.45 -6.22
N TYR A 540 -18.68 -24.77 -5.19
CA TYR A 540 -18.62 -25.29 -3.83
C TYR A 540 -19.12 -24.23 -2.85
N GLY A 541 -20.24 -24.50 -2.17
CA GLY A 541 -20.80 -23.56 -1.20
C GLY A 541 -19.89 -23.41 0.02
N ILE A 542 -19.73 -24.51 0.77
CA ILE A 542 -18.76 -24.65 1.85
C ILE A 542 -17.77 -25.75 1.47
N TYR A 543 -16.51 -25.38 1.26
CA TYR A 543 -15.43 -26.28 0.89
C TYR A 543 -14.42 -26.39 2.03
N LEU A 544 -14.42 -27.54 2.72
CA LEU A 544 -13.46 -27.84 3.77
C LEU A 544 -12.29 -28.61 3.17
N TYR A 545 -11.23 -27.90 2.83
CA TYR A 545 -10.05 -28.40 2.15
C TYR A 545 -8.94 -28.73 3.14
N TYR A 546 -8.86 -29.98 3.59
CA TYR A 546 -7.88 -30.47 4.56
C TYR A 546 -8.02 -29.88 5.98
N TYR A 547 -7.95 -30.78 6.96
CA TYR A 547 -7.62 -30.49 8.36
C TYR A 547 -8.60 -29.48 9.00
N PHE A 548 -9.90 -29.74 8.86
CA PHE A 548 -10.95 -28.95 9.50
C PHE A 548 -11.27 -29.52 10.89
N ASN A 549 -11.03 -28.72 11.93
CA ASN A 549 -11.10 -29.12 13.34
C ASN A 549 -10.30 -30.39 13.66
N TYR A 550 -9.27 -30.68 12.86
CA TYR A 550 -8.49 -31.91 12.95
C TYR A 550 -7.68 -31.99 14.24
N PHE A 551 -7.00 -30.90 14.58
CA PHE A 551 -6.18 -30.81 15.80
C PHE A 551 -6.99 -30.46 17.05
N SER A 552 -8.26 -30.04 16.90
CA SER A 552 -9.17 -29.80 18.02
C SER A 552 -9.75 -31.13 18.51
N THR A 553 -10.10 -31.24 19.80
CA THR A 553 -10.91 -32.36 20.32
C THR A 553 -12.40 -32.17 20.02
N ILE A 554 -12.81 -30.95 19.67
CA ILE A 554 -14.21 -30.54 19.47
C ILE A 554 -14.52 -30.47 17.97
N PRO A 555 -15.53 -31.21 17.47
CA PRO A 555 -15.99 -31.08 16.09
C PRO A 555 -16.47 -29.66 15.78
N GLY A 556 -16.14 -29.15 14.59
CA GLY A 556 -16.63 -27.85 14.14
C GLY A 556 -18.11 -27.94 13.80
N LEU A 557 -18.90 -26.93 14.19
CA LEU A 557 -20.33 -26.89 13.90
C LEU A 557 -20.58 -26.23 12.54
N ILE A 558 -21.26 -26.93 11.64
CA ILE A 558 -21.74 -26.41 10.35
C ILE A 558 -23.25 -26.52 10.37
N ALA A 559 -23.94 -25.45 10.77
CA ALA A 559 -25.36 -25.53 11.05
C ALA A 559 -26.20 -24.35 10.59
N ASN A 560 -27.47 -24.60 10.29
CA ASN A 560 -28.44 -23.59 9.88
C ASN A 560 -28.00 -22.76 8.66
N ASN A 561 -27.08 -23.28 7.84
CA ASN A 561 -26.67 -22.58 6.61
C ASN A 561 -27.68 -22.86 5.50
N GLU A 562 -27.90 -21.84 4.69
CA GLU A 562 -28.71 -21.90 3.46
C GLU A 562 -27.78 -21.83 2.25
N ILE A 563 -27.88 -22.80 1.34
CA ILE A 563 -27.08 -22.82 0.12
C ILE A 563 -28.01 -23.03 -1.07
N ILE A 564 -28.05 -22.05 -1.97
CA ILE A 564 -28.82 -22.10 -3.22
C ILE A 564 -27.86 -21.95 -4.37
N TYR A 565 -27.76 -22.97 -5.23
CA TYR A 565 -26.82 -22.90 -6.35
C TYR A 565 -27.35 -23.51 -7.64
N ASN A 566 -26.84 -23.00 -8.75
CA ASN A 566 -27.04 -23.54 -10.09
C ASN A 566 -25.67 -23.82 -10.72
N SER A 567 -25.45 -25.05 -11.18
CA SER A 567 -24.18 -25.43 -11.79
C SER A 567 -24.35 -26.38 -12.97
N SER A 568 -23.45 -26.33 -13.96
CA SER A 568 -23.47 -27.22 -15.12
C SER A 568 -22.59 -28.47 -14.97
N SER A 569 -21.79 -28.59 -13.92
CA SER A 569 -20.90 -29.74 -13.69
C SER A 569 -20.82 -30.14 -12.21
N THR A 570 -19.92 -31.09 -11.89
CA THR A 570 -19.79 -31.68 -10.55
C THR A 570 -19.53 -30.62 -9.50
N SER A 571 -20.55 -30.38 -8.66
CA SER A 571 -20.58 -29.28 -7.71
C SER A 571 -21.21 -29.74 -6.40
N SER A 572 -20.96 -29.02 -5.32
CA SER A 572 -21.46 -29.42 -4.00
C SER A 572 -21.92 -28.22 -3.17
N GLY A 573 -23.01 -28.39 -2.44
CA GLY A 573 -23.40 -27.41 -1.43
C GLY A 573 -22.38 -27.38 -0.29
N ILE A 574 -22.14 -28.54 0.33
CA ILE A 574 -21.07 -28.74 1.32
C ILE A 574 -20.18 -29.87 0.83
N TYR A 575 -18.87 -29.65 0.85
CA TYR A 575 -17.88 -30.66 0.47
C TYR A 575 -16.80 -30.73 1.54
N THR A 576 -16.58 -31.94 2.06
CA THR A 576 -15.52 -32.20 3.02
C THR A 576 -14.39 -33.00 2.36
N TYR A 577 -13.17 -32.49 2.45
CA TYR A 577 -11.97 -33.12 1.90
C TYR A 577 -10.96 -33.41 3.00
N TYR A 578 -10.61 -34.69 3.17
CA TYR A 578 -9.57 -35.24 4.06
C TYR A 578 -9.46 -34.64 5.48
N TYR A 579 -9.48 -35.50 6.50
CA TYR A 579 -9.19 -35.11 7.89
C TYR A 579 -10.14 -34.03 8.43
N THR A 580 -11.44 -34.26 8.28
CA THR A 580 -12.50 -33.37 8.76
C THR A 580 -13.13 -33.95 10.02
N ARG A 581 -13.30 -33.12 11.05
CA ARG A 581 -14.11 -33.43 12.24
C ARG A 581 -15.22 -32.40 12.38
N ALA A 582 -16.45 -32.76 12.00
CA ALA A 582 -17.53 -31.78 11.88
C ALA A 582 -18.91 -32.32 12.27
N ASN A 583 -19.74 -31.43 12.80
CA ASN A 583 -21.17 -31.60 12.96
C ASN A 583 -21.89 -30.80 11.87
N ILE A 584 -22.39 -31.47 10.83
CA ILE A 584 -23.13 -30.88 9.72
C ILE A 584 -24.63 -31.08 9.98
N ILE A 585 -25.27 -30.07 10.58
CA ILE A 585 -26.61 -30.25 11.17
C ILE A 585 -27.57 -29.13 10.73
N ASN A 586 -28.82 -29.45 10.40
CA ASN A 586 -29.87 -28.44 10.16
C ASN A 586 -29.55 -27.46 9.00
N ASN A 587 -28.78 -27.87 8.00
CA ASN A 587 -28.53 -27.04 6.81
C ASN A 587 -29.61 -27.29 5.75
N SER A 588 -29.95 -26.25 4.99
CA SER A 588 -30.88 -26.32 3.85
C SER A 588 -30.11 -26.07 2.56
N ILE A 589 -30.10 -27.05 1.66
CA ILE A 589 -29.34 -26.99 0.42
C ILE A 589 -30.26 -27.27 -0.77
N LEU A 590 -30.32 -26.33 -1.71
CA LEU A 590 -31.03 -26.45 -2.98
C LEU A 590 -30.04 -26.36 -4.15
N SER A 591 -29.92 -27.46 -4.88
CA SER A 591 -29.25 -27.52 -6.17
C SER A 591 -30.25 -27.44 -7.32
N LYS A 592 -30.12 -26.40 -8.15
CA LYS A 592 -30.83 -26.21 -9.43
C LYS A 592 -29.97 -26.62 -10.65
N GLY A 593 -28.78 -27.18 -10.41
CA GLY A 593 -27.74 -27.43 -11.40
C GLY A 593 -27.97 -28.67 -12.28
N SER A 594 -26.91 -29.34 -12.72
CA SER A 594 -26.94 -30.56 -13.52
C SER A 594 -27.02 -31.84 -12.67
N SER A 595 -27.19 -33.00 -13.32
CA SER A 595 -27.25 -34.32 -12.66
C SER A 595 -25.95 -34.75 -11.95
N SER A 596 -24.85 -34.01 -12.09
CA SER A 596 -23.61 -34.23 -11.33
C SER A 596 -23.51 -33.38 -10.06
N CYS A 597 -24.50 -32.53 -9.77
CA CYS A 597 -24.54 -31.71 -8.57
C CYS A 597 -24.88 -32.54 -7.32
N ILE A 598 -24.35 -32.11 -6.17
CA ILE A 598 -24.40 -32.85 -4.91
C ILE A 598 -24.84 -31.93 -3.77
N GLY A 599 -25.73 -32.39 -2.89
CA GLY A 599 -26.08 -31.61 -1.70
C GLY A 599 -24.90 -31.56 -0.72
N ILE A 600 -24.57 -32.71 -0.13
CA ILE A 600 -23.40 -32.89 0.74
C ILE A 600 -22.50 -33.99 0.19
N TYR A 601 -21.21 -33.69 0.00
CA TYR A 601 -20.18 -34.64 -0.41
C TYR A 601 -19.20 -34.91 0.73
N ILE A 602 -19.06 -36.17 1.13
CA ILE A 602 -18.11 -36.63 2.14
C ILE A 602 -17.05 -37.52 1.49
N ASP A 603 -15.85 -36.97 1.28
CA ASP A 603 -14.79 -37.63 0.50
C ASP A 603 -14.03 -38.73 1.25
N ASN A 604 -13.70 -38.51 2.51
CA ASN A 604 -12.92 -39.47 3.28
C ASN A 604 -13.29 -39.40 4.76
N LEU A 605 -13.63 -40.55 5.31
CA LEU A 605 -13.90 -40.77 6.72
C LEU A 605 -12.73 -41.54 7.32
N GLN A 606 -11.82 -40.83 7.98
CA GLN A 606 -10.72 -41.46 8.70
C GLN A 606 -11.13 -41.84 10.12
N SER A 607 -10.69 -43.01 10.57
CA SER A 607 -10.92 -43.43 11.96
C SER A 607 -10.30 -42.44 12.95
N GLY A 608 -11.03 -42.10 14.01
CA GLY A 608 -10.69 -41.09 15.00
C GLY A 608 -11.21 -39.68 14.69
N TYR A 609 -11.92 -39.49 13.57
CA TYR A 609 -12.46 -38.20 13.14
C TYR A 609 -13.96 -38.30 12.90
N ASN A 610 -14.74 -38.01 13.95
CA ASN A 610 -16.19 -38.08 13.90
C ASN A 610 -16.78 -37.02 12.97
N ILE A 611 -17.68 -37.46 12.08
CA ILE A 611 -18.54 -36.58 11.29
C ILE A 611 -20.00 -36.94 11.60
N SER A 612 -20.81 -35.96 11.99
CA SER A 612 -22.24 -36.12 12.20
C SER A 612 -23.00 -35.36 11.12
N VAL A 613 -23.89 -36.02 10.38
CA VAL A 613 -24.73 -35.43 9.35
C VAL A 613 -26.19 -35.67 9.72
N LYS A 614 -26.87 -34.65 10.27
CA LYS A 614 -28.24 -34.82 10.81
C LYS A 614 -29.16 -33.66 10.49
N ASN A 615 -30.46 -33.93 10.38
CA ASN A 615 -31.50 -32.90 10.24
C ASN A 615 -31.31 -31.96 9.02
N ASN A 616 -30.53 -32.35 8.01
CA ASN A 616 -30.30 -31.51 6.84
C ASN A 616 -31.44 -31.71 5.82
N ASN A 617 -31.81 -30.63 5.14
CA ASN A 617 -32.76 -30.64 4.04
C ASN A 617 -32.01 -30.53 2.71
N LEU A 618 -31.85 -31.64 2.00
CA LEU A 618 -31.01 -31.75 0.80
C LEU A 618 -31.89 -31.97 -0.43
N VAL A 619 -32.00 -30.93 -1.26
CA VAL A 619 -32.87 -30.90 -2.45
C VAL A 619 -32.03 -30.74 -3.71
N ASN A 620 -32.20 -31.64 -4.66
CA ASN A 620 -31.56 -31.59 -5.97
C ASN A 620 -32.62 -31.77 -7.07
N GLU A 621 -32.82 -30.74 -7.89
CA GLU A 621 -33.90 -30.72 -8.89
C GLU A 621 -33.58 -31.53 -10.17
N SER A 622 -32.31 -31.84 -10.43
CA SER A 622 -31.82 -32.30 -11.73
C SER A 622 -31.27 -33.73 -11.73
N SER A 623 -31.73 -34.55 -10.79
CA SER A 623 -31.35 -35.96 -10.63
C SER A 623 -29.89 -36.19 -10.22
N GLY A 624 -29.24 -35.22 -9.58
CA GLY A 624 -27.98 -35.47 -8.87
C GLY A 624 -28.19 -36.14 -7.50
N TYR A 625 -27.13 -36.23 -6.70
CA TYR A 625 -27.16 -36.89 -5.39
C TYR A 625 -27.42 -35.88 -4.27
N PRO A 626 -28.52 -36.01 -3.49
CA PRO A 626 -28.66 -35.25 -2.25
C PRO A 626 -27.47 -35.43 -1.31
N ILE A 627 -26.96 -36.65 -1.17
CA ILE A 627 -25.77 -36.98 -0.38
C ILE A 627 -24.84 -37.94 -1.13
N TYR A 628 -23.54 -37.72 -1.02
CA TYR A 628 -22.52 -38.61 -1.58
C TYR A 628 -21.51 -39.00 -0.49
N LEU A 629 -21.39 -40.31 -0.26
CA LEU A 629 -20.45 -40.90 0.68
C LEU A 629 -19.43 -41.74 -0.08
N ASN A 630 -18.18 -41.27 -0.16
CA ASN A 630 -17.14 -41.97 -0.91
C ASN A 630 -16.63 -43.23 -0.18
N ALA A 631 -16.66 -43.23 1.15
CA ALA A 631 -16.40 -44.39 2.01
C ALA A 631 -17.31 -44.33 3.25
N ASN A 632 -17.45 -45.45 3.97
CA ASN A 632 -18.15 -45.51 5.26
C ASN A 632 -17.15 -45.87 6.36
N SER A 633 -17.19 -45.17 7.49
CA SER A 633 -16.39 -45.47 8.68
C SER A 633 -17.32 -45.70 9.88
N SER A 634 -16.81 -46.30 10.96
CA SER A 634 -17.50 -46.37 12.26
C SER A 634 -17.92 -44.99 12.77
N ASP A 635 -17.16 -43.95 12.42
CA ASP A 635 -17.18 -42.63 13.04
C ASP A 635 -18.13 -41.63 12.35
N LEU A 636 -18.82 -42.07 11.29
CA LEU A 636 -19.95 -41.34 10.71
C LEU A 636 -21.22 -41.60 11.54
N SER A 637 -21.90 -40.52 11.93
CA SER A 637 -23.29 -40.54 12.42
C SER A 637 -24.18 -39.87 11.38
N LEU A 638 -25.23 -40.55 10.93
CA LEU A 638 -26.10 -40.10 9.84
C LEU A 638 -27.54 -40.43 10.22
N ASP A 639 -28.42 -39.46 10.47
CA ASP A 639 -29.84 -39.72 10.75
C ASP A 639 -30.73 -38.47 10.56
N TYR A 640 -32.05 -38.66 10.41
CA TYR A 640 -33.06 -37.58 10.35
C TYR A 640 -32.85 -36.53 9.23
N ASN A 641 -32.19 -36.87 8.13
CA ASN A 641 -32.06 -35.99 6.98
C ASN A 641 -33.22 -36.16 5.99
N ASN A 642 -33.47 -35.13 5.18
CA ASN A 642 -34.33 -35.23 3.99
C ASN A 642 -33.45 -35.30 2.73
N TYR A 643 -33.67 -36.31 1.89
CA TYR A 643 -32.98 -36.49 0.62
C TYR A 643 -33.97 -36.45 -0.52
N TYR A 644 -34.09 -35.30 -1.21
CA TYR A 644 -34.97 -35.20 -2.36
C TYR A 644 -34.19 -35.00 -3.66
N ALA A 645 -34.37 -35.94 -4.58
CA ALA A 645 -34.11 -35.77 -6.01
C ALA A 645 -35.06 -36.67 -6.82
N PRO A 646 -35.29 -36.38 -8.11
CA PRO A 646 -36.14 -37.22 -8.97
C PRO A 646 -35.70 -38.69 -8.97
N THR A 647 -34.40 -38.94 -9.11
CA THR A 647 -33.85 -40.29 -9.29
C THR A 647 -33.16 -40.84 -8.04
N TYR A 648 -32.19 -40.13 -7.48
CA TYR A 648 -31.31 -40.68 -6.44
C TYR A 648 -31.66 -40.21 -5.02
N ILE A 649 -31.33 -41.05 -4.03
CA ILE A 649 -31.27 -40.69 -2.61
C ILE A 649 -29.84 -40.22 -2.28
N GLY A 650 -28.87 -41.02 -2.70
CA GLY A 650 -27.46 -40.77 -2.45
C GLY A 650 -26.58 -41.84 -3.06
N TYR A 651 -25.28 -41.63 -2.93
CA TYR A 651 -24.25 -42.56 -3.37
C TYR A 651 -23.49 -43.14 -2.18
N TYR A 652 -23.31 -44.45 -2.17
CA TYR A 652 -22.42 -45.16 -1.24
C TYR A 652 -21.94 -46.47 -1.88
N SER A 653 -20.70 -46.50 -2.40
CA SER A 653 -20.13 -47.56 -3.26
C SER A 653 -20.86 -47.80 -4.60
N GLN A 654 -22.14 -47.45 -4.65
CA GLN A 654 -23.04 -47.48 -5.79
C GLN A 654 -24.16 -46.44 -5.56
N SER A 655 -24.94 -46.16 -6.60
CA SER A 655 -26.09 -45.27 -6.54
C SER A 655 -27.32 -45.95 -5.92
N TYR A 656 -28.05 -45.26 -5.04
CA TYR A 656 -29.33 -45.73 -4.50
C TYR A 656 -30.48 -44.84 -4.93
N THR A 657 -31.57 -45.45 -5.42
CA THR A 657 -32.77 -44.76 -5.91
C THR A 657 -33.96 -44.86 -4.96
N SER A 658 -33.89 -45.75 -3.96
CA SER A 658 -34.92 -45.92 -2.94
C SER A 658 -34.38 -45.71 -1.53
N LEU A 659 -35.18 -45.07 -0.67
CA LEU A 659 -34.79 -44.77 0.70
C LEU A 659 -34.64 -46.03 1.55
N SER A 660 -35.45 -47.08 1.30
CA SER A 660 -35.33 -48.36 1.98
C SER A 660 -33.98 -49.04 1.71
N SER A 661 -33.55 -49.11 0.44
CA SER A 661 -32.24 -49.65 0.08
C SER A 661 -31.08 -48.82 0.64
N TRP A 662 -31.24 -47.49 0.67
CA TRP A 662 -30.25 -46.60 1.27
C TRP A 662 -30.05 -46.90 2.76
N LYS A 663 -31.16 -46.96 3.52
CA LYS A 663 -31.14 -47.25 4.97
C LYS A 663 -30.45 -48.58 5.28
N LEU A 664 -30.75 -49.62 4.50
CA LEU A 664 -30.10 -50.93 4.66
C LEU A 664 -28.61 -50.88 4.35
N ALA A 665 -28.22 -50.16 3.31
CA ALA A 665 -26.82 -50.07 2.89
C ALA A 665 -25.94 -49.30 3.89
N VAL A 666 -26.41 -48.15 4.37
CA VAL A 666 -25.63 -47.32 5.30
C VAL A 666 -25.72 -47.80 6.75
N GLY A 667 -26.84 -48.44 7.14
CA GLY A 667 -27.05 -49.04 8.46
C GLY A 667 -27.19 -48.06 9.63
N LYS A 668 -27.16 -46.74 9.36
CA LYS A 668 -27.13 -45.69 10.40
C LYS A 668 -28.30 -44.70 10.33
N ASP A 669 -29.04 -44.68 9.23
CA ASP A 669 -29.90 -43.57 8.80
C ASP A 669 -31.41 -43.86 8.93
N ALA A 670 -31.80 -44.46 10.05
CA ALA A 670 -33.10 -45.11 10.23
C ALA A 670 -34.31 -44.16 10.07
N ASN A 671 -34.17 -42.88 10.43
CA ASN A 671 -35.26 -41.92 10.54
C ASN A 671 -35.30 -40.88 9.40
N SER A 672 -34.37 -40.96 8.44
CA SER A 672 -34.39 -40.07 7.27
C SER A 672 -35.60 -40.27 6.36
N VAL A 673 -35.90 -39.25 5.57
CA VAL A 673 -37.07 -39.17 4.66
C VAL A 673 -36.68 -38.75 3.24
N LYS A 674 -37.58 -38.99 2.27
CA LYS A 674 -37.52 -38.48 0.88
C LYS A 674 -38.78 -37.68 0.63
N ILE A 675 -38.75 -36.38 0.85
CA ILE A 675 -39.90 -35.47 0.71
C ILE A 675 -39.47 -34.26 -0.12
N ASN A 676 -40.25 -33.90 -1.14
CA ASN A 676 -40.06 -32.61 -1.80
C ASN A 676 -40.60 -31.50 -0.90
N PRO A 677 -39.77 -30.59 -0.36
CA PRO A 677 -40.27 -29.51 0.46
C PRO A 677 -41.03 -28.49 -0.39
N SER A 678 -42.08 -27.89 0.16
CA SER A 678 -42.85 -26.83 -0.52
C SER A 678 -42.29 -25.46 -0.17
N PHE A 679 -41.16 -25.09 -0.77
CA PHE A 679 -40.55 -23.77 -0.51
C PHE A 679 -41.44 -22.62 -1.01
N ILE A 680 -41.52 -21.52 -0.23
CA ILE A 680 -42.34 -20.34 -0.56
C ILE A 680 -41.80 -19.63 -1.81
N ASN A 681 -40.50 -19.28 -1.84
CA ASN A 681 -39.86 -18.65 -2.99
C ASN A 681 -38.35 -18.91 -3.05
N THR A 682 -37.98 -19.93 -3.83
CA THR A 682 -36.58 -20.37 -4.00
C THR A 682 -35.66 -19.40 -4.75
N SER A 683 -36.17 -18.25 -5.21
CA SER A 683 -35.33 -17.17 -5.75
C SER A 683 -34.79 -16.23 -4.66
N ILE A 684 -35.37 -16.28 -3.45
CA ILE A 684 -34.99 -15.42 -2.32
C ILE A 684 -34.31 -16.24 -1.22
N ASN A 685 -34.94 -17.33 -0.79
CA ASN A 685 -34.50 -18.15 0.34
C ASN A 685 -35.14 -19.57 0.29
N LEU A 686 -34.90 -20.39 1.32
CA LEU A 686 -35.45 -21.73 1.47
C LEU A 686 -36.48 -21.85 2.60
N ASP A 687 -37.28 -20.80 2.82
CA ASP A 687 -38.40 -20.84 3.77
C ASP A 687 -39.50 -21.81 3.29
N LEU A 688 -40.11 -22.55 4.22
CA LEU A 688 -41.16 -23.55 4.01
C LEU A 688 -42.56 -23.03 4.30
#